data_AF-A0A7K3XKS8-F1
#
_entry.id   AF-A0A7K3XKS8-F1
#
_cell.length_a   1.000
_cell.length_b   1.000
_cell.length_c   1.000
_cell.angle_alpha   90.00
_cell.angle_beta   90.00
_cell.angle_gamma   90.00
#
_symmetry.space_group_name_H-M   'P 1'
#
loop_
_entity.id
_entity.type
_entity.pdbx_description
1 polymer ?
#
loop_
_entity_poly.entity_id
_entity_poly.type
_entity_poly.pdbx_seq_one_letter_code
_entity_poly.pdbx_strand_id
1 'polypeptide(L)'
;MKKLIGGLGGAIGSRYLKNKNQLVFVEYSGFISKLDLVQSSASIVSKGTTIIKGTWLFDCETGSMLAPAATLDLWWEQMTAINRQMVPQGGAKIVNLGKVSFTAITPVAMQSYTYTTNPIPANNDATNKLVNGDVFCVQTREGNYCKIQVINYDYNLTIKWVTYKLNPSYVRIGSGYTNPEDIAVFKDEKTAYVTERSGNLLKIDLTNANRISSVVVCGGLIAPQQLWVDEVNKQAYVVEYANPGKLVRVDLISGVKTTLYSSLNFAVGLTLSSDLAYAYVSEQGLAGITRIELATGIKVLIANGLINPFFLTWADSTETKLLVPERDPANKISLVDVTKTSVNVTPFISSAAFRPSSIAIINSGSYCVCSDSEIDQFFLTENVNNWLYKGIGYVPWNLIPANGKADTTPQPLYPFQFPKDSPFGGTLPVNIDHRRAWDSGVVYYKVLIDGIARRDTWNDLIMNPVNGRYEIIELQKTDTNGYYPVHNPAKVYYNTDLGCLLNSTSGITNALHALTVEFYNSAHVLVSSMGNALYVNNQQCTASIDMPLLDGLHADPNCGYLKYVDTTHNVTLHWAASHPQGFGTYSFVVIKGAYTLAGSNVNGSLFPATTFVFDFINPVSFFLGSCPKVAAFAEYLYVATTVINGVGRQSQYDASASVAFCLAP
;
A
#
# COMPACT_ATOMS: atom_id res chain seq x y z
N MET A 1 -16.03 8.24 9.94
CA MET A 1 -17.07 7.22 10.15
C MET A 1 -18.20 7.44 9.17
N LYS A 2 -18.79 6.37 8.63
CA LYS A 2 -19.92 6.38 7.70
C LYS A 2 -20.96 5.36 8.17
N LYS A 3 -22.19 5.80 8.42
CA LYS A 3 -23.31 4.87 8.65
C LYS A 3 -23.66 4.12 7.38
N LEU A 4 -23.66 2.78 7.44
CA LEU A 4 -23.98 1.93 6.28
C LEU A 4 -25.46 1.56 6.24
N ILE A 5 -26.06 1.28 7.40
CA ILE A 5 -27.47 0.91 7.53
C ILE A 5 -27.96 1.19 8.95
N GLY A 6 -29.23 1.56 9.11
CA GLY A 6 -29.90 1.71 10.40
C GLY A 6 -31.28 1.05 10.40
N GLY A 7 -31.95 1.04 11.55
CA GLY A 7 -33.27 0.41 11.73
C GLY A 7 -33.22 -1.12 11.81
N LEU A 8 -32.06 -1.68 12.16
CA LEU A 8 -31.88 -3.12 12.35
C LEU A 8 -32.51 -3.59 13.67
N GLY A 9 -32.96 -4.84 13.73
CA GLY A 9 -33.55 -5.42 14.93
C GLY A 9 -32.51 -6.10 15.83
N GLY A 10 -31.44 -5.40 16.21
CA GLY A 10 -30.36 -5.92 17.07
C GLY A 10 -29.20 -6.52 16.29
N ALA A 11 -28.33 -5.74 15.62
CA ALA A 11 -27.15 -6.31 14.94
C ALA A 11 -26.08 -6.75 15.95
N ILE A 12 -25.86 -8.07 16.08
CA ILE A 12 -24.97 -8.66 17.10
C ILE A 12 -23.69 -9.20 16.47
N GLY A 13 -23.59 -10.52 16.26
CA GLY A 13 -22.43 -11.15 15.66
C GLY A 13 -22.35 -10.99 14.15
N SER A 14 -21.13 -10.82 13.66
CA SER A 14 -20.87 -10.54 12.26
C SER A 14 -19.61 -11.22 11.75
N ARG A 15 -19.58 -11.47 10.45
CA ARG A 15 -18.44 -12.03 9.74
C ARG A 15 -18.27 -11.37 8.38
N TYR A 16 -17.05 -10.93 8.08
CA TYR A 16 -16.69 -10.42 6.76
C TYR A 16 -16.33 -11.57 5.81
N LEU A 17 -16.94 -11.56 4.63
CA LEU A 17 -16.74 -12.48 3.51
C LEU A 17 -15.88 -11.76 2.47
N LYS A 18 -14.58 -12.05 2.49
CA LYS A 18 -13.56 -11.35 1.70
C LYS A 18 -13.75 -11.52 0.19
N ASN A 19 -14.12 -12.71 -0.28
CA ASN A 19 -14.25 -12.98 -1.72
C ASN A 19 -15.50 -12.32 -2.32
N LYS A 20 -16.51 -12.05 -1.48
CA LYS A 20 -17.75 -11.38 -1.87
C LYS A 20 -17.80 -9.89 -1.50
N ASN A 21 -16.82 -9.41 -0.73
CA ASN A 21 -16.82 -8.06 -0.14
C ASN A 21 -18.14 -7.74 0.60
N GLN A 22 -18.56 -8.68 1.45
CA GLN A 22 -19.85 -8.67 2.13
C GLN A 22 -19.67 -8.84 3.64
N LEU A 23 -20.46 -8.13 4.43
CA LEU A 23 -20.65 -8.46 5.84
C LEU A 23 -21.91 -9.32 5.97
N VAL A 24 -21.81 -10.48 6.63
CA VAL A 24 -22.96 -11.27 7.04
C VAL A 24 -23.08 -11.20 8.55
N PHE A 25 -24.27 -11.01 9.08
CA PHE A 25 -24.50 -10.81 10.50
C PHE A 25 -25.87 -11.32 10.93
N VAL A 26 -26.04 -11.52 12.23
CA VAL A 26 -27.33 -11.87 12.82
C VAL A 26 -28.02 -10.64 13.38
N GLU A 27 -29.35 -10.62 13.27
CA GLU A 27 -30.21 -9.68 13.97
C GLU A 27 -30.93 -10.41 15.10
N TYR A 28 -30.80 -9.92 16.34
CA TYR A 28 -31.40 -10.47 17.55
C TYR A 28 -32.92 -10.69 17.42
N SER A 29 -33.58 -9.91 16.57
CA SER A 29 -34.99 -10.03 16.18
C SER A 29 -35.33 -11.27 15.33
N GLY A 30 -34.35 -12.13 15.00
CA GLY A 30 -34.59 -13.43 14.40
C GLY A 30 -34.23 -13.56 12.92
N PHE A 31 -33.25 -12.78 12.45
CA PHE A 31 -32.82 -12.79 11.05
C PHE A 31 -31.32 -13.07 10.89
N ILE A 32 -30.96 -13.63 9.75
CA ILE A 32 -29.61 -13.53 9.18
C ILE A 32 -29.68 -12.53 8.04
N SER A 33 -28.77 -11.58 8.06
CA SER A 33 -28.72 -10.48 7.12
C SER A 33 -27.34 -10.38 6.47
N LYS A 34 -27.31 -9.80 5.28
CA LYS A 34 -26.08 -9.44 4.60
C LYS A 34 -26.06 -7.96 4.24
N LEU A 35 -24.86 -7.42 4.15
CA LEU A 35 -24.56 -6.07 3.71
C LEU A 35 -23.44 -6.12 2.67
N ASP A 36 -23.78 -5.81 1.42
CA ASP A 36 -22.83 -5.66 0.31
C ASP A 36 -22.07 -4.33 0.51
N LEU A 37 -20.75 -4.38 0.73
CA LEU A 37 -19.92 -3.17 0.91
C LEU A 37 -19.67 -2.44 -0.41
N VAL A 38 -19.90 -3.14 -1.53
CA VAL A 38 -19.97 -2.59 -2.89
C VAL A 38 -21.20 -3.18 -3.55
N GLN A 39 -22.14 -2.34 -3.97
CA GLN A 39 -23.40 -2.80 -4.57
C GLN A 39 -23.17 -3.22 -6.03
N SER A 40 -23.72 -4.35 -6.41
CA SER A 40 -23.79 -4.73 -7.83
C SER A 40 -24.92 -3.99 -8.55
N SER A 41 -24.81 -3.87 -9.87
CA SER A 41 -25.92 -3.33 -10.68
C SER A 41 -27.11 -4.30 -10.62
N ALA A 42 -28.29 -3.78 -10.30
CA ALA A 42 -29.55 -4.52 -10.39
C ALA A 42 -30.08 -4.52 -11.83
N SER A 43 -30.20 -3.34 -12.44
CA SER A 43 -30.79 -3.17 -13.77
C SER A 43 -30.36 -1.85 -14.42
N ILE A 44 -30.56 -1.75 -15.74
CA ILE A 44 -30.51 -0.47 -16.46
C ILE A 44 -31.89 0.18 -16.34
N VAL A 45 -31.94 1.40 -15.82
CA VAL A 45 -33.17 2.20 -15.71
C VAL A 45 -33.50 2.84 -17.06
N SER A 46 -32.50 3.48 -17.67
CA SER A 46 -32.63 4.09 -18.99
C SER A 46 -31.28 4.09 -19.72
N LYS A 47 -31.34 4.24 -21.04
CA LYS A 47 -30.17 4.45 -21.89
C LYS A 47 -30.60 5.05 -23.22
N GLY A 48 -29.71 5.80 -23.86
CA GLY A 48 -29.99 6.32 -25.18
C GLY A 48 -28.94 7.31 -25.66
N THR A 49 -29.26 7.93 -26.80
CA THR A 49 -28.58 9.11 -27.34
C THR A 49 -29.65 10.18 -27.57
N THR A 50 -29.40 11.41 -27.14
CA THR A 50 -30.35 12.52 -27.31
C THR A 50 -29.62 13.86 -27.40
N ILE A 51 -30.37 14.93 -27.64
CA ILE A 51 -29.87 16.31 -27.70
C ILE A 51 -30.53 17.11 -26.57
N ILE A 52 -29.76 17.47 -25.55
CA ILE A 52 -30.21 18.40 -24.50
C ILE A 52 -30.18 19.82 -25.08
N LYS A 53 -31.35 20.45 -25.15
CA LYS A 53 -31.47 21.82 -25.67
C LYS A 53 -30.87 22.84 -24.70
N GLY A 54 -30.24 23.89 -25.20
CA GLY A 54 -29.99 25.10 -24.41
C GLY A 54 -31.30 25.90 -24.28
N THR A 55 -31.78 26.34 -23.11
CA THR A 55 -31.40 26.07 -21.72
C THR A 55 -32.44 25.13 -21.08
N TRP A 56 -32.27 23.81 -21.16
CA TRP A 56 -33.27 22.81 -20.74
C TRP A 56 -32.73 21.83 -19.71
N LEU A 57 -33.64 21.23 -18.95
CA LEU A 57 -33.34 20.17 -18.01
C LEU A 57 -33.42 18.79 -18.67
N PHE A 58 -32.70 17.82 -18.09
CA PHE A 58 -32.66 16.42 -18.50
C PHE A 58 -32.89 15.49 -17.31
N ASP A 59 -33.80 14.53 -17.46
CA ASP A 59 -34.07 13.46 -16.49
C ASP A 59 -33.28 12.21 -16.88
N CYS A 60 -32.35 11.80 -16.03
CA CYS A 60 -31.53 10.61 -16.26
C CYS A 60 -32.34 9.33 -16.12
N GLU A 61 -33.50 9.33 -15.48
CA GLU A 61 -34.36 8.15 -15.29
C GLU A 61 -35.19 7.84 -16.53
N THR A 62 -35.62 8.86 -17.28
CA THR A 62 -36.52 8.67 -18.42
C THR A 62 -35.93 9.08 -19.76
N GLY A 63 -34.87 9.91 -19.75
CA GLY A 63 -34.37 10.57 -20.96
C GLY A 63 -35.22 11.78 -21.40
N SER A 64 -36.20 12.19 -20.59
CA SER A 64 -37.09 13.30 -20.88
C SER A 64 -36.39 14.65 -20.69
N MET A 65 -36.91 15.68 -21.36
CA MET A 65 -36.42 17.05 -21.23
C MET A 65 -37.56 18.01 -20.95
N LEU A 66 -37.32 19.00 -20.09
CA LEU A 66 -38.30 20.04 -19.74
C LEU A 66 -37.64 21.42 -19.75
N ALA A 67 -38.46 22.45 -19.99
CA ALA A 67 -38.07 23.84 -19.81
C ALA A 67 -37.78 24.13 -18.32
N PRO A 68 -37.02 25.20 -17.99
CA PRO A 68 -36.53 25.53 -16.65
C PRO A 68 -37.58 26.06 -15.65
N ALA A 69 -38.70 25.33 -15.53
CA ALA A 69 -39.73 25.50 -14.51
C ALA A 69 -39.98 24.20 -13.71
N ALA A 70 -39.28 23.11 -14.05
CA ALA A 70 -39.33 21.81 -13.38
C ALA A 70 -37.99 21.48 -12.72
N THR A 71 -37.97 20.48 -11.85
CA THR A 71 -36.74 20.00 -11.19
C THR A 71 -36.43 18.57 -11.66
N LEU A 72 -35.43 18.42 -12.53
CA LEU A 72 -34.89 17.13 -12.98
C LEU A 72 -33.46 16.93 -12.43
N ASP A 73 -32.70 15.97 -12.95
CA ASP A 73 -31.34 15.66 -12.47
C ASP A 73 -30.29 16.68 -12.93
N LEU A 74 -30.40 17.13 -14.18
CA LEU A 74 -29.42 17.99 -14.82
C LEU A 74 -30.07 19.20 -15.48
N TRP A 75 -29.36 20.31 -15.48
CA TRP A 75 -29.71 21.50 -16.24
C TRP A 75 -28.54 21.94 -17.12
N TRP A 76 -28.75 21.90 -18.44
CA TRP A 76 -27.81 22.45 -19.41
C TRP A 76 -28.04 23.96 -19.53
N GLU A 77 -27.30 24.72 -18.72
CA GLU A 77 -27.54 26.14 -18.54
C GLU A 77 -26.72 26.98 -19.54
N GLN A 78 -27.42 27.73 -20.40
CA GLN A 78 -26.82 28.83 -21.15
C GLN A 78 -27.02 30.12 -20.37
N MET A 79 -25.94 30.68 -19.82
CA MET A 79 -25.98 31.95 -19.08
C MET A 79 -25.76 33.14 -20.01
N THR A 80 -24.84 32.99 -20.98
CA THR A 80 -24.59 33.96 -22.04
C THR A 80 -24.29 33.21 -23.35
N ALA A 81 -23.94 33.93 -24.43
CA ALA A 81 -23.49 33.30 -25.67
C ALA A 81 -22.21 32.46 -25.51
N ILE A 82 -21.42 32.72 -24.46
CA ILE A 82 -20.14 32.07 -24.17
C ILE A 82 -20.22 31.24 -22.89
N ASN A 83 -20.85 31.76 -21.83
CA ASN A 83 -20.84 31.12 -20.52
C ASN A 83 -21.91 30.04 -20.43
N ARG A 84 -21.49 28.80 -20.15
CA ARG A 84 -22.37 27.63 -20.07
C ARG A 84 -21.89 26.66 -19.00
N GLN A 85 -22.81 25.86 -18.46
CA GLN A 85 -22.46 24.85 -17.48
C GLN A 85 -23.50 23.72 -17.42
N MET A 86 -23.04 22.55 -16.94
CA MET A 86 -23.93 21.45 -16.57
C MET A 86 -24.17 21.48 -15.06
N VAL A 87 -25.39 21.81 -14.65
CA VAL A 87 -25.75 21.99 -13.24
C VAL A 87 -26.53 20.77 -12.75
N PRO A 88 -26.09 20.08 -11.67
CA PRO A 88 -26.93 19.09 -11.02
C PRO A 88 -28.09 19.76 -10.27
N GLN A 89 -29.29 19.20 -10.36
CA GLN A 89 -30.54 19.77 -9.81
C GLN A 89 -31.29 18.73 -8.98
N GLY A 90 -32.26 19.16 -8.16
CA GLY A 90 -33.17 18.25 -7.45
C GLY A 90 -32.52 17.30 -6.44
N GLY A 91 -31.34 17.65 -5.92
CA GLY A 91 -30.56 16.79 -5.02
C GLY A 91 -29.62 15.82 -5.74
N ALA A 92 -29.62 15.80 -7.08
CA ALA A 92 -28.60 15.10 -7.85
C ALA A 92 -27.20 15.68 -7.58
N LYS A 93 -26.18 14.87 -7.89
CA LYS A 93 -24.77 15.26 -7.77
C LYS A 93 -24.01 14.79 -8.99
N ILE A 94 -22.95 15.49 -9.37
CA ILE A 94 -22.20 15.24 -10.60
C ILE A 94 -20.69 15.13 -10.33
N VAL A 95 -20.00 14.39 -11.19
CA VAL A 95 -18.53 14.29 -11.22
C VAL A 95 -18.06 14.25 -12.68
N ASN A 96 -17.09 15.08 -13.03
CA ASN A 96 -16.49 15.08 -14.36
C ASN A 96 -15.27 14.15 -14.39
N LEU A 97 -15.21 13.23 -15.35
CA LEU A 97 -14.08 12.31 -15.54
C LEU A 97 -13.19 12.74 -16.72
N GLY A 98 -13.61 13.72 -17.52
CA GLY A 98 -12.93 14.15 -18.74
C GLY A 98 -12.96 13.06 -19.82
N LYS A 99 -11.97 13.08 -20.71
CA LYS A 99 -11.85 12.10 -21.81
C LYS A 99 -11.42 10.73 -21.29
N VAL A 100 -12.41 9.91 -20.95
CA VAL A 100 -12.24 8.50 -20.57
C VAL A 100 -13.14 7.61 -21.42
N SER A 101 -12.83 6.30 -21.46
CA SER A 101 -13.67 5.35 -22.18
C SER A 101 -15.03 5.19 -21.51
N PHE A 102 -16.10 5.54 -22.23
CA PHE A 102 -17.49 5.37 -21.77
C PHE A 102 -17.84 3.91 -21.45
N THR A 103 -17.23 2.94 -22.15
CA THR A 103 -17.48 1.51 -21.92
C THR A 103 -16.75 0.98 -20.69
N ALA A 104 -15.61 1.59 -20.32
CA ALA A 104 -14.81 1.17 -19.16
C ALA A 104 -15.45 1.56 -17.81
N ILE A 105 -16.36 2.53 -17.79
CA ILE A 105 -17.02 2.96 -16.56
C ILE A 105 -18.12 1.96 -16.19
N THR A 106 -17.90 1.21 -15.12
CA THR A 106 -18.84 0.22 -14.59
C THR A 106 -19.68 0.81 -13.44
N PRO A 107 -20.85 0.23 -13.11
CA PRO A 107 -21.66 0.65 -11.95
C PRO A 107 -20.90 0.56 -10.62
N VAL A 108 -19.93 -0.36 -10.52
CA VAL A 108 -19.03 -0.46 -9.37
C VAL A 108 -18.08 0.72 -9.30
N ALA A 109 -17.41 1.05 -10.42
CA ALA A 109 -16.50 2.21 -10.47
C ALA A 109 -17.22 3.51 -10.13
N MET A 110 -18.46 3.66 -10.58
CA MET A 110 -19.30 4.83 -10.30
C MET A 110 -19.56 5.07 -8.81
N GLN A 111 -19.59 4.04 -7.97
CA GLN A 111 -19.78 4.20 -6.51
C GLN A 111 -18.53 4.73 -5.80
N SER A 112 -17.36 4.65 -6.44
CA SER A 112 -16.08 5.08 -5.86
C SER A 112 -15.75 6.56 -6.13
N TYR A 113 -16.50 7.21 -7.02
CA TYR A 113 -16.25 8.61 -7.39
C TYR A 113 -16.81 9.58 -6.36
N THR A 114 -16.16 10.74 -6.24
CA THR A 114 -16.62 11.85 -5.40
C THR A 114 -17.57 12.74 -6.18
N TYR A 115 -18.88 12.61 -5.91
CA TYR A 115 -19.91 13.44 -6.52
C TYR A 115 -20.10 14.73 -5.72
N THR A 116 -20.33 15.82 -6.44
CA THR A 116 -20.53 17.15 -5.86
C THR A 116 -21.78 17.82 -6.41
N THR A 117 -22.23 18.89 -5.76
CA THR A 117 -23.29 19.76 -6.29
C THR A 117 -22.72 20.89 -7.17
N ASN A 118 -21.41 20.92 -7.39
CA ASN A 118 -20.78 21.97 -8.18
C ASN A 118 -21.06 21.73 -9.67
N PRO A 119 -21.48 22.75 -10.43
CA PRO A 119 -21.64 22.63 -11.88
C PRO A 119 -20.31 22.27 -12.55
N ILE A 120 -20.40 21.57 -13.69
CA ILE A 120 -19.24 21.40 -14.57
C ILE A 120 -19.17 22.62 -15.51
N PRO A 121 -18.10 23.44 -15.45
CA PRO A 121 -17.90 24.54 -16.40
C PRO A 121 -17.82 24.03 -17.82
N ALA A 122 -18.57 24.65 -18.73
CA ALA A 122 -18.68 24.22 -20.11
C ALA A 122 -18.73 25.41 -21.07
N ASN A 123 -17.96 26.47 -20.78
CA ASN A 123 -17.94 27.69 -21.58
C ASN A 123 -17.53 27.43 -23.03
N ASN A 124 -18.00 28.25 -23.97
CA ASN A 124 -17.58 28.20 -25.37
C ASN A 124 -16.23 28.90 -25.60
N ASP A 125 -15.24 28.49 -24.82
CA ASP A 125 -13.86 28.98 -24.87
C ASP A 125 -12.90 27.88 -24.37
N ALA A 126 -11.63 28.24 -24.15
CA ALA A 126 -10.59 27.31 -23.72
C ALA A 126 -10.80 26.73 -22.30
N THR A 127 -11.75 27.26 -21.51
CA THR A 127 -12.05 26.79 -20.15
C THR A 127 -13.08 25.66 -20.10
N ASN A 128 -13.63 25.24 -21.24
CA ASN A 128 -14.62 24.17 -21.36
C ASN A 128 -14.12 22.84 -20.79
N LYS A 129 -14.91 22.22 -19.91
CA LYS A 129 -14.65 20.88 -19.36
C LYS A 129 -15.66 19.81 -19.80
N LEU A 130 -16.52 20.10 -20.78
CA LEU A 130 -17.46 19.17 -21.41
C LEU A 130 -17.31 19.21 -22.93
N VAL A 131 -16.13 18.82 -23.42
CA VAL A 131 -15.83 18.76 -24.86
C VAL A 131 -16.20 17.39 -25.46
N ASN A 132 -16.20 17.28 -26.79
CA ASN A 132 -16.49 16.02 -27.49
C ASN A 132 -15.59 14.88 -26.97
N GLY A 133 -16.22 13.79 -26.56
CA GLY A 133 -15.59 12.61 -25.98
C GLY A 133 -15.47 12.61 -24.46
N ASP A 134 -15.74 13.73 -23.78
CA ASP A 134 -15.75 13.77 -22.32
C ASP A 134 -16.88 12.90 -21.75
N VAL A 135 -16.61 12.30 -20.59
CA VAL A 135 -17.58 11.53 -19.83
C VAL A 135 -17.70 12.09 -18.42
N PHE A 136 -18.92 12.20 -17.94
CA PHE A 136 -19.22 12.56 -16.57
C PHE A 136 -20.27 11.61 -15.99
N CYS A 137 -20.33 11.52 -14.67
CA CYS A 137 -21.31 10.69 -13.97
C CYS A 137 -22.21 11.54 -13.09
N VAL A 138 -23.43 11.06 -12.88
CA VAL A 138 -24.47 11.69 -12.07
C VAL A 138 -24.97 10.67 -11.05
N GLN A 139 -25.00 11.04 -9.78
CA GLN A 139 -25.89 10.42 -8.81
C GLN A 139 -27.23 11.14 -8.93
N THR A 140 -28.25 10.46 -9.45
CA THR A 140 -29.56 11.04 -9.75
C THR A 140 -30.33 11.37 -8.47
N ARG A 141 -31.41 12.15 -8.58
CA ARG A 141 -32.29 12.47 -7.44
C ARG A 141 -32.93 11.22 -6.83
N GLU A 142 -33.12 10.18 -7.62
CA GLU A 142 -33.67 8.88 -7.19
C GLU A 142 -32.60 7.96 -6.58
N GLY A 143 -31.33 8.43 -6.52
CA GLY A 143 -30.21 7.68 -5.98
C GLY A 143 -29.58 6.67 -6.96
N ASN A 144 -29.97 6.68 -8.23
CA ASN A 144 -29.36 5.87 -9.28
C ASN A 144 -28.06 6.51 -9.79
N TYR A 145 -27.29 5.75 -10.56
CA TYR A 145 -26.02 6.19 -11.12
C TYR A 145 -26.10 6.27 -12.64
N CYS A 146 -26.01 7.47 -13.20
CA CYS A 146 -25.99 7.71 -14.63
C CYS A 146 -24.59 8.07 -15.12
N LYS A 147 -24.11 7.46 -16.21
CA LYS A 147 -22.91 7.89 -16.93
C LYS A 147 -23.33 8.52 -18.26
N ILE A 148 -22.69 9.63 -18.61
CA ILE A 148 -23.03 10.44 -19.78
C ILE A 148 -21.77 10.78 -20.55
N GLN A 149 -21.73 10.45 -21.84
CA GLN A 149 -20.70 10.89 -22.78
C GLN A 149 -21.21 12.07 -23.60
N VAL A 150 -20.40 13.12 -23.71
CA VAL A 150 -20.59 14.22 -24.66
C VAL A 150 -20.21 13.73 -26.05
N ILE A 151 -21.19 13.56 -26.92
CA ILE A 151 -21.00 13.15 -28.31
C ILE A 151 -20.68 14.39 -29.16
N ASN A 152 -21.48 15.44 -29.00
CA ASN A 152 -21.25 16.72 -29.66
C ASN A 152 -21.61 17.88 -28.72
N TYR A 153 -20.63 18.73 -28.45
CA TYR A 153 -20.73 19.97 -27.72
C TYR A 153 -21.10 21.11 -28.68
N ASP A 154 -22.20 21.80 -28.37
CA ASP A 154 -22.63 23.03 -29.03
C ASP A 154 -23.61 23.77 -28.09
N TYR A 155 -24.34 24.78 -28.59
CA TYR A 155 -25.46 25.40 -27.89
C TYR A 155 -26.45 24.35 -27.36
N ASN A 156 -26.73 23.33 -28.16
CA ASN A 156 -27.39 22.10 -27.72
C ASN A 156 -26.36 20.99 -27.54
N LEU A 157 -26.47 20.21 -26.46
CA LEU A 157 -25.52 19.17 -26.11
C LEU A 157 -26.03 17.80 -26.57
N THR A 158 -25.35 17.18 -27.53
CA THR A 158 -25.65 15.79 -27.92
C THR A 158 -24.95 14.83 -26.96
N ILE A 159 -25.70 13.98 -26.30
CA ILE A 159 -25.20 13.06 -25.28
C ILE A 159 -25.57 11.61 -25.57
N LYS A 160 -24.77 10.69 -25.04
CA LYS A 160 -25.11 9.27 -24.88
C LYS A 160 -25.10 8.96 -23.39
N TRP A 161 -26.13 8.31 -22.88
CA TRP A 161 -26.22 8.00 -21.44
C TRP A 161 -26.67 6.56 -21.15
N VAL A 162 -26.34 6.11 -19.94
CA VAL A 162 -26.88 4.90 -19.31
C VAL A 162 -27.05 5.15 -17.82
N THR A 163 -28.25 4.88 -17.30
CA THR A 163 -28.59 4.98 -15.87
C THR A 163 -28.76 3.59 -15.28
N TYR A 164 -28.08 3.34 -14.17
CA TYR A 164 -28.06 2.06 -13.46
C TYR A 164 -28.73 2.19 -12.11
N LYS A 165 -29.62 1.24 -11.82
CA LYS A 165 -30.12 0.99 -10.47
C LYS A 165 -29.23 -0.07 -9.82
N LEU A 166 -28.79 0.19 -8.60
CA LEU A 166 -27.98 -0.76 -7.83
C LEU A 166 -28.88 -1.69 -7.01
N ASN A 167 -28.41 -2.91 -6.74
CA ASN A 167 -29.06 -3.81 -5.79
C ASN A 167 -29.02 -3.18 -4.39
N PRO A 168 -30.04 -3.37 -3.54
CA PRO A 168 -29.96 -2.92 -2.14
C PRO A 168 -28.69 -3.46 -1.47
N SER A 169 -27.96 -2.60 -0.77
CA SER A 169 -26.76 -3.02 -0.04
C SER A 169 -27.12 -4.01 1.06
N TYR A 170 -28.24 -3.79 1.76
CA TYR A 170 -28.73 -4.63 2.85
C TYR A 170 -29.87 -5.55 2.40
N VAL A 171 -29.79 -6.82 2.80
CA VAL A 171 -30.86 -7.81 2.57
C VAL A 171 -30.93 -8.79 3.74
N ARG A 172 -32.14 -9.09 4.23
CA ARG A 172 -32.42 -10.26 5.09
C ARG A 172 -32.45 -11.51 4.23
N ILE A 173 -31.52 -12.42 4.48
CA ILE A 173 -31.36 -13.67 3.71
C ILE A 173 -31.90 -14.89 4.45
N GLY A 174 -32.13 -14.77 5.76
CA GLY A 174 -32.67 -15.83 6.60
C GLY A 174 -33.61 -15.28 7.66
N SER A 175 -34.63 -16.07 8.01
CA SER A 175 -35.64 -15.72 9.00
C SER A 175 -36.02 -16.91 9.90
N GLY A 176 -36.73 -16.62 10.99
CA GLY A 176 -37.28 -17.61 11.92
C GLY A 176 -36.38 -17.95 13.11
N TYR A 177 -35.25 -17.26 13.27
CA TYR A 177 -34.30 -17.45 14.36
C TYR A 177 -34.85 -16.97 15.71
N THR A 178 -34.51 -17.68 16.78
CA THR A 178 -34.90 -17.32 18.16
C THR A 178 -33.71 -16.67 18.85
N ASN A 179 -33.65 -15.33 18.82
CA ASN A 179 -32.58 -14.54 19.41
C ASN A 179 -31.18 -15.07 19.04
N PRO A 180 -30.81 -15.03 17.75
CA PRO A 180 -29.47 -15.41 17.32
C PRO A 180 -28.44 -14.41 17.88
N GLU A 181 -27.31 -14.92 18.38
CA GLU A 181 -26.28 -14.11 19.06
C GLU A 181 -25.04 -13.93 18.18
N ASP A 182 -24.52 -15.00 17.58
CA ASP A 182 -23.33 -14.93 16.73
C ASP A 182 -23.40 -15.78 15.47
N ILE A 183 -22.55 -15.45 14.49
CA ILE A 183 -22.38 -16.18 13.24
C ILE A 183 -20.91 -16.35 12.88
N ALA A 184 -20.51 -17.60 12.67
CA ALA A 184 -19.22 -17.96 12.08
C ALA A 184 -19.43 -18.55 10.69
N VAL A 185 -18.52 -18.27 9.75
CA VAL A 185 -18.62 -18.74 8.37
C VAL A 185 -17.30 -19.41 7.97
N PHE A 186 -17.41 -20.54 7.28
CA PHE A 186 -16.28 -21.27 6.70
C PHE A 186 -15.64 -20.51 5.54
N LYS A 187 -14.43 -20.93 5.15
CA LYS A 187 -13.69 -20.36 4.02
C LYS A 187 -14.42 -20.48 2.67
N ASP A 188 -15.37 -21.39 2.56
CA ASP A 188 -16.25 -21.53 1.38
C ASP A 188 -17.24 -20.36 1.21
N GLU A 189 -17.37 -19.49 2.22
CA GLU A 189 -18.33 -18.38 2.29
C GLU A 189 -19.79 -18.81 2.03
N LYS A 190 -20.11 -20.07 2.34
CA LYS A 190 -21.42 -20.69 2.12
C LYS A 190 -21.91 -21.41 3.37
N THR A 191 -21.04 -22.15 4.06
CA THR A 191 -21.40 -22.87 5.28
C THR A 191 -21.21 -21.96 6.48
N ALA A 192 -22.28 -21.71 7.23
CA ALA A 192 -22.26 -20.90 8.44
C ALA A 192 -22.75 -21.67 9.66
N TYR A 193 -22.37 -21.21 10.84
CA TYR A 193 -22.84 -21.69 12.13
C TYR A 193 -23.35 -20.52 12.96
N VAL A 194 -24.52 -20.70 13.59
CA VAL A 194 -25.17 -19.65 14.39
C VAL A 194 -25.52 -20.18 15.77
N THR A 195 -25.27 -19.37 16.79
CA THR A 195 -25.74 -19.60 18.16
C THR A 195 -27.10 -18.93 18.35
N GLU A 196 -28.06 -19.67 18.92
CA GLU A 196 -29.33 -19.13 19.39
C GLU A 196 -29.35 -19.11 20.91
N ARG A 197 -29.76 -17.99 21.51
CA ARG A 197 -29.84 -17.85 22.98
C ARG A 197 -30.73 -18.91 23.65
N SER A 198 -31.66 -19.51 22.90
CA SER A 198 -32.49 -20.64 23.34
C SER A 198 -31.70 -21.94 23.60
N GLY A 199 -30.43 -22.00 23.21
CA GLY A 199 -29.52 -23.10 23.52
C GLY A 199 -29.10 -23.95 22.34
N ASN A 200 -29.31 -23.49 21.11
CA ASN A 200 -28.93 -24.22 19.89
C ASN A 200 -27.66 -23.67 19.26
N LEU A 201 -26.86 -24.57 18.70
CA LEU A 201 -25.88 -24.31 17.66
C LEU A 201 -26.41 -24.89 16.35
N LEU A 202 -26.58 -24.04 15.35
CA LEU A 202 -27.15 -24.36 14.05
C LEU A 202 -26.05 -24.41 12.98
N LYS A 203 -26.22 -25.24 11.95
CA LYS A 203 -25.47 -25.21 10.69
C LYS A 203 -26.39 -24.72 9.58
N ILE A 204 -25.92 -23.77 8.78
CA ILE A 204 -26.70 -23.02 7.80
C ILE A 204 -25.98 -23.03 6.45
N ASP A 205 -26.74 -23.21 5.38
CA ASP A 205 -26.32 -22.85 4.02
C ASP A 205 -26.76 -21.40 3.75
N LEU A 206 -25.81 -20.48 3.56
CA LEU A 206 -26.11 -19.06 3.33
C LEU A 206 -26.89 -18.79 2.04
N THR A 207 -26.99 -19.76 1.12
CA THR A 207 -27.84 -19.65 -0.08
C THR A 207 -29.32 -19.93 0.20
N ASN A 208 -29.63 -20.55 1.35
CA ASN A 208 -30.99 -20.79 1.84
C ASN A 208 -30.99 -20.65 3.38
N ALA A 209 -30.78 -19.42 3.83
CA ALA A 209 -30.42 -19.16 5.22
C ALA A 209 -31.62 -19.13 6.19
N ASN A 210 -32.81 -19.61 5.81
CA ASN A 210 -33.94 -19.69 6.74
C ASN A 210 -33.70 -20.74 7.82
N ARG A 211 -34.14 -20.47 9.05
CA ARG A 211 -33.97 -21.41 10.17
C ARG A 211 -34.62 -22.77 9.89
N ILE A 212 -35.76 -22.79 9.20
CA ILE A 212 -36.43 -24.06 8.85
C ILE A 212 -35.57 -24.96 7.94
N SER A 213 -34.62 -24.37 7.22
CA SER A 213 -33.68 -25.07 6.35
C SER A 213 -32.35 -25.39 7.04
N SER A 214 -32.15 -24.96 8.29
CA SER A 214 -30.91 -25.17 9.05
C SER A 214 -30.92 -26.50 9.81
N VAL A 215 -29.74 -26.98 10.15
CA VAL A 215 -29.56 -28.20 10.94
C VAL A 215 -29.14 -27.83 12.37
N VAL A 216 -29.86 -28.33 13.37
CA VAL A 216 -29.41 -28.24 14.76
C VAL A 216 -28.23 -29.21 14.93
N VAL A 217 -27.02 -28.67 15.04
CA VAL A 217 -25.80 -29.43 15.30
C VAL A 217 -25.79 -29.89 16.75
N CYS A 218 -26.20 -28.99 17.66
CA CYS A 218 -26.21 -29.26 19.08
C CYS A 218 -27.28 -28.40 19.77
N GLY A 219 -28.08 -29.01 20.65
CA GLY A 219 -29.05 -28.32 21.52
C GLY A 219 -28.65 -28.37 22.99
N GLY A 220 -29.36 -27.63 23.84
CA GLY A 220 -29.17 -27.64 25.30
C GLY A 220 -27.86 -27.00 25.78
N LEU A 221 -27.36 -25.99 25.05
CA LEU A 221 -26.41 -25.02 25.58
C LEU A 221 -27.15 -23.98 26.44
N ILE A 222 -26.48 -23.36 27.41
CA ILE A 222 -27.07 -22.32 28.26
C ILE A 222 -26.75 -20.94 27.68
N ALA A 223 -27.73 -20.30 27.04
CA ALA A 223 -27.61 -18.96 26.46
C ALA A 223 -26.27 -18.74 25.71
N PRO A 224 -25.94 -19.59 24.71
CA PRO A 224 -24.66 -19.51 24.00
C PRO A 224 -24.51 -18.15 23.31
N GLN A 225 -23.35 -17.52 23.47
CA GLN A 225 -23.02 -16.20 22.92
C GLN A 225 -22.08 -16.35 21.70
N GLN A 226 -20.89 -15.73 21.72
CA GLN A 226 -19.94 -15.80 20.61
C GLN A 226 -19.47 -17.24 20.37
N LEU A 227 -19.28 -17.61 19.10
CA LEU A 227 -18.67 -18.88 18.71
C LEU A 227 -17.38 -18.67 17.91
N TRP A 228 -16.43 -19.57 18.12
CA TRP A 228 -15.21 -19.66 17.32
C TRP A 228 -15.13 -21.05 16.69
N VAL A 229 -14.84 -21.13 15.39
CA VAL A 229 -14.93 -22.38 14.66
C VAL A 229 -13.56 -22.82 14.12
N ASP A 230 -13.17 -24.02 14.52
CA ASP A 230 -12.05 -24.76 13.96
C ASP A 230 -12.53 -25.56 12.75
N GLU A 231 -12.35 -24.97 11.57
CA GLU A 231 -12.73 -25.61 10.32
C GLU A 231 -11.88 -26.86 10.00
N VAL A 232 -10.65 -26.95 10.50
CA VAL A 232 -9.73 -28.06 10.23
C VAL A 232 -10.16 -29.30 11.01
N ASN A 233 -10.36 -29.16 12.32
CA ASN A 233 -10.74 -30.27 13.18
C ASN A 233 -12.26 -30.47 13.32
N LYS A 234 -13.06 -29.67 12.60
CA LYS A 234 -14.52 -29.68 12.64
C LYS A 234 -15.07 -29.52 14.05
N GLN A 235 -14.56 -28.54 14.79
CA GLN A 235 -15.00 -28.20 16.14
C GLN A 235 -15.54 -26.76 16.18
N ALA A 236 -16.54 -26.50 17.02
CA ALA A 236 -16.92 -25.17 17.44
C ALA A 236 -16.66 -25.00 18.94
N TYR A 237 -16.17 -23.84 19.32
CA TYR A 237 -15.99 -23.43 20.71
C TYR A 237 -17.01 -22.34 20.99
N VAL A 238 -17.71 -22.44 22.12
CA VAL A 238 -18.83 -21.56 22.47
C VAL A 238 -18.75 -21.23 23.95
N VAL A 239 -19.05 -19.98 24.30
CA VAL A 239 -19.22 -19.55 25.70
C VAL A 239 -20.70 -19.43 26.07
N GLU A 240 -21.02 -19.87 27.30
CA GLU A 240 -22.37 -19.84 27.85
C GLU A 240 -22.55 -18.63 28.79
N TYR A 241 -23.55 -17.79 28.50
CA TYR A 241 -23.89 -16.64 29.35
C TYR A 241 -24.64 -17.09 30.61
N ALA A 242 -23.89 -17.48 31.63
CA ALA A 242 -24.39 -17.85 32.93
C ALA A 242 -23.36 -17.55 34.03
N ASN A 243 -23.77 -17.72 35.28
CA ASN A 243 -22.89 -17.69 36.44
C ASN A 243 -23.24 -18.86 37.39
N PRO A 244 -22.47 -19.98 37.40
CA PRO A 244 -21.28 -20.21 36.59
C PRO A 244 -21.61 -20.55 35.13
N GLY A 245 -20.96 -19.86 34.19
CA GLY A 245 -20.94 -20.16 32.76
C GLY A 245 -19.80 -21.11 32.38
N LYS A 246 -19.79 -21.54 31.11
CA LYS A 246 -18.86 -22.55 30.60
C LYS A 246 -18.24 -22.17 29.26
N LEU A 247 -17.03 -22.68 29.02
CA LEU A 247 -16.45 -22.83 27.69
C LEU A 247 -16.71 -24.26 27.22
N VAL A 248 -17.43 -24.40 26.11
CA VAL A 248 -17.85 -25.70 25.57
C VAL A 248 -17.27 -25.88 24.18
N ARG A 249 -16.68 -27.04 23.92
CA ARG A 249 -16.32 -27.51 22.58
C ARG A 249 -17.40 -28.43 22.05
N VAL A 250 -17.84 -28.21 20.83
CA VAL A 250 -18.86 -28.99 20.12
C VAL A 250 -18.23 -29.60 18.89
N ASP A 251 -18.33 -30.91 18.77
CA ASP A 251 -17.97 -31.61 17.54
C ASP A 251 -19.03 -31.34 16.46
N LEU A 252 -18.62 -30.75 15.33
CA LEU A 252 -19.55 -30.28 14.29
C LEU A 252 -20.16 -31.40 13.44
N ILE A 253 -19.67 -32.63 13.60
CA ILE A 253 -20.19 -33.81 12.88
C ILE A 253 -21.20 -34.55 13.75
N SER A 254 -20.82 -34.87 14.98
CA SER A 254 -21.59 -35.69 15.92
C SER A 254 -22.49 -34.88 16.85
N GLY A 255 -22.24 -33.58 17.00
CA GLY A 255 -22.96 -32.72 17.95
C GLY A 255 -22.56 -32.90 19.40
N VAL A 256 -21.54 -33.73 19.68
CA VAL A 256 -21.08 -34.01 21.06
C VAL A 256 -20.48 -32.76 21.69
N LYS A 257 -20.97 -32.40 22.90
CA LYS A 257 -20.45 -31.30 23.72
C LYS A 257 -19.43 -31.79 24.74
N THR A 258 -18.29 -31.12 24.81
CA THR A 258 -17.27 -31.29 25.85
C THR A 258 -17.10 -29.98 26.60
N THR A 259 -17.28 -29.98 27.93
CA THR A 259 -16.95 -28.79 28.74
C THR A 259 -15.45 -28.72 28.93
N LEU A 260 -14.84 -27.61 28.51
CA LEU A 260 -13.39 -27.38 28.65
C LEU A 260 -13.07 -26.54 29.89
N TYR A 261 -13.97 -25.64 30.27
CA TYR A 261 -13.83 -24.83 31.47
C TYR A 261 -15.19 -24.54 32.08
N SER A 262 -15.25 -24.54 33.41
CA SER A 262 -16.44 -24.18 34.20
C SER A 262 -16.10 -23.01 35.12
N SER A 263 -17.10 -22.21 35.49
CA SER A 263 -16.93 -21.00 36.34
C SER A 263 -16.47 -19.76 35.58
N LEU A 264 -17.03 -19.55 34.38
CA LEU A 264 -17.05 -18.23 33.77
C LEU A 264 -18.15 -17.36 34.41
N ASN A 265 -17.98 -16.06 34.43
CA ASN A 265 -18.92 -15.12 35.04
C ASN A 265 -19.58 -14.24 33.97
N PHE A 266 -20.74 -14.68 33.49
CA PHE A 266 -21.48 -14.02 32.40
C PHE A 266 -20.60 -13.82 31.16
N ALA A 267 -20.03 -14.92 30.65
CA ALA A 267 -19.18 -14.88 29.46
C ALA A 267 -19.97 -14.54 28.19
N VAL A 268 -19.37 -13.75 27.31
CA VAL A 268 -20.03 -13.25 26.09
C VAL A 268 -19.16 -13.45 24.86
N GLY A 269 -17.95 -12.89 24.87
CA GLY A 269 -17.02 -12.96 23.75
C GLY A 269 -16.02 -14.10 23.89
N LEU A 270 -15.58 -14.63 22.76
CA LEU A 270 -14.67 -15.75 22.63
C LEU A 270 -13.81 -15.60 21.37
N THR A 271 -12.50 -15.79 21.52
CA THR A 271 -11.60 -16.12 20.40
C THR A 271 -10.51 -17.08 20.88
N LEU A 272 -9.91 -17.85 19.97
CA LEU A 272 -8.81 -18.75 20.28
C LEU A 272 -7.52 -18.29 19.59
N SER A 273 -6.36 -18.66 20.14
CA SER A 273 -5.09 -18.60 19.40
C SER A 273 -5.10 -19.64 18.27
N SER A 274 -4.41 -19.34 17.18
CA SER A 274 -4.34 -20.16 15.98
C SER A 274 -3.76 -21.56 16.21
N ASP A 275 -2.92 -21.72 17.23
CA ASP A 275 -2.34 -22.99 17.68
C ASP A 275 -3.26 -23.80 18.61
N LEU A 276 -4.45 -23.27 18.93
CA LEU A 276 -5.42 -23.84 19.87
C LEU A 276 -4.87 -24.07 21.28
N ALA A 277 -3.84 -23.32 21.68
CA ALA A 277 -3.31 -23.39 23.04
C ALA A 277 -4.17 -22.59 24.04
N TYR A 278 -4.74 -21.47 23.60
CA TYR A 278 -5.44 -20.53 24.49
C TYR A 278 -6.82 -20.13 23.96
N ALA A 279 -7.78 -20.01 24.87
CA ALA A 279 -9.03 -19.31 24.64
C ALA A 279 -9.03 -17.98 25.41
N TYR A 280 -9.41 -16.90 24.74
CA TYR A 280 -9.63 -15.58 25.33
C TYR A 280 -11.13 -15.33 25.42
N VAL A 281 -11.59 -14.90 26.59
CA VAL A 281 -13.01 -14.77 26.91
C VAL A 281 -13.29 -13.41 27.53
N SER A 282 -14.31 -12.70 27.04
CA SER A 282 -14.84 -11.54 27.76
C SER A 282 -15.90 -11.97 28.76
N GLU A 283 -15.80 -11.46 29.98
CA GLU A 283 -16.69 -11.78 31.09
C GLU A 283 -17.28 -10.49 31.65
N GLN A 284 -18.60 -10.30 31.45
CA GLN A 284 -19.27 -9.09 31.92
C GLN A 284 -19.27 -8.99 33.44
N GLY A 285 -19.41 -10.12 34.14
CA GLY A 285 -19.37 -10.14 35.60
C GLY A 285 -18.00 -9.82 36.21
N LEU A 286 -16.93 -9.86 35.40
CA LEU A 286 -15.58 -9.44 35.81
C LEU A 286 -15.18 -8.08 35.24
N ALA A 287 -16.02 -7.47 34.40
CA ALA A 287 -15.67 -6.26 33.65
C ALA A 287 -14.31 -6.42 32.92
N GLY A 288 -14.06 -7.58 32.31
CA GLY A 288 -12.70 -7.92 31.88
C GLY A 288 -12.57 -9.06 30.85
N ILE A 289 -11.33 -9.33 30.47
CA ILE A 289 -10.91 -10.41 29.57
C ILE A 289 -10.06 -11.42 30.35
N THR A 290 -10.36 -12.69 30.19
CA THR A 290 -9.56 -13.79 30.75
C THR A 290 -8.99 -14.67 29.64
N ARG A 291 -7.85 -15.28 29.92
CA ARG A 291 -7.20 -16.29 29.06
C ARG A 291 -7.25 -17.63 29.77
N ILE A 292 -7.66 -18.67 29.06
CA ILE A 292 -7.73 -20.04 29.54
C ILE A 292 -6.77 -20.87 28.70
N GLU A 293 -5.83 -21.54 29.34
CA GLU A 293 -4.98 -22.54 28.68
C GLU A 293 -5.79 -23.82 28.47
N LEU A 294 -5.98 -24.22 27.22
CA LEU A 294 -6.93 -25.29 26.84
C LEU A 294 -6.45 -26.68 27.28
N ALA A 295 -5.14 -26.88 27.42
CA ALA A 295 -4.57 -28.15 27.87
C ALA A 295 -4.72 -28.38 29.38
N THR A 296 -4.60 -27.32 30.18
CA THR A 296 -4.51 -27.41 31.64
C THR A 296 -5.78 -26.91 32.35
N GLY A 297 -6.60 -26.12 31.65
CA GLY A 297 -7.72 -25.39 32.23
C GLY A 297 -7.31 -24.21 33.11
N ILE A 298 -6.04 -23.77 33.09
CA ILE A 298 -5.58 -22.63 33.88
C ILE A 298 -6.17 -21.33 33.32
N LYS A 299 -6.88 -20.58 34.18
CA LYS A 299 -7.48 -19.27 33.85
C LYS A 299 -6.68 -18.12 34.46
N VAL A 300 -6.37 -17.12 33.63
CA VAL A 300 -5.64 -15.90 34.01
C VAL A 300 -6.44 -14.67 33.59
N LEU A 301 -6.54 -13.66 34.47
CA LEU A 301 -7.09 -12.35 34.12
C LEU A 301 -6.08 -11.56 33.29
N ILE A 302 -6.48 -11.15 32.08
CA ILE A 302 -5.64 -10.37 31.17
C ILE A 302 -5.92 -8.89 31.30
N ALA A 303 -7.18 -8.50 31.31
CA ALA A 303 -7.60 -7.10 31.40
C ALA A 303 -8.86 -6.97 32.27
N ASN A 304 -9.02 -5.82 32.92
CA ASN A 304 -10.20 -5.46 33.71
C ASN A 304 -10.59 -3.99 33.47
N GLY A 305 -11.67 -3.55 34.12
CA GLY A 305 -12.16 -2.17 34.01
C GLY A 305 -12.89 -1.87 32.69
N LEU A 306 -13.24 -2.89 31.92
CA LEU A 306 -14.03 -2.78 30.70
C LEU A 306 -15.52 -2.69 31.05
N ILE A 307 -16.25 -1.80 30.38
CA ILE A 307 -17.68 -1.60 30.60
C ILE A 307 -18.45 -2.54 29.67
N ASN A 308 -19.17 -3.52 30.25
CA ASN A 308 -19.98 -4.49 29.51
C ASN A 308 -19.27 -5.05 28.27
N PRO A 309 -18.06 -5.64 28.43
CA PRO A 309 -17.30 -6.13 27.29
C PRO A 309 -18.10 -7.22 26.54
N PHE A 310 -18.02 -7.20 25.22
CA PHE A 310 -18.81 -8.04 24.33
C PHE A 310 -17.90 -8.92 23.45
N PHE A 311 -18.14 -9.06 22.15
CA PHE A 311 -17.43 -10.02 21.30
C PHE A 311 -15.95 -9.68 21.11
N LEU A 312 -15.13 -10.70 20.90
CA LEU A 312 -13.68 -10.57 20.73
C LEU A 312 -13.30 -10.83 19.28
N THR A 313 -12.45 -9.96 18.75
CA THR A 313 -11.84 -10.11 17.42
C THR A 313 -10.34 -9.88 17.54
N TRP A 314 -9.50 -10.76 16.99
CA TRP A 314 -8.06 -10.47 16.85
C TRP A 314 -7.84 -9.27 15.95
N ALA A 315 -6.99 -8.33 16.37
CA ALA A 315 -6.70 -7.12 15.60
C ALA A 315 -5.94 -7.42 14.29
N ASP A 316 -5.13 -8.47 14.28
CA ASP A 316 -4.37 -8.95 13.15
C ASP A 316 -3.88 -10.40 13.39
N SER A 317 -3.13 -10.96 12.45
CA SER A 317 -2.60 -12.33 12.52
C SER A 317 -1.44 -12.53 13.51
N THR A 318 -0.96 -11.48 14.18
CA THR A 318 0.06 -11.62 15.24
C THR A 318 -0.53 -12.15 16.54
N GLU A 319 -1.86 -12.07 16.70
CA GLU A 319 -2.59 -12.53 17.89
C GLU A 319 -2.09 -11.87 19.20
N THR A 320 -1.57 -10.63 19.10
CA THR A 320 -1.07 -9.87 20.25
C THR A 320 -2.09 -8.90 20.83
N LYS A 321 -3.14 -8.54 20.07
CA LYS A 321 -4.15 -7.56 20.50
C LYS A 321 -5.56 -7.97 20.12
N LEU A 322 -6.51 -7.72 21.02
CA LEU A 322 -7.94 -7.94 20.82
C LEU A 322 -8.67 -6.61 20.63
N LEU A 323 -9.59 -6.58 19.67
CA LEU A 323 -10.60 -5.54 19.53
C LEU A 323 -11.82 -5.97 20.34
N VAL A 324 -12.26 -5.11 21.25
CA VAL A 324 -13.28 -5.40 22.26
C VAL A 324 -14.33 -4.31 22.26
N PRO A 325 -15.54 -4.55 21.75
CA PRO A 325 -16.69 -3.68 21.96
C PRO A 325 -17.01 -3.60 23.46
N GLU A 326 -17.08 -2.39 23.96
CA GLU A 326 -17.62 -2.05 25.28
C GLU A 326 -19.00 -1.43 25.07
N ARG A 327 -20.02 -2.15 25.53
CA ARG A 327 -21.40 -1.72 25.36
C ARG A 327 -21.74 -0.51 26.23
N ASP A 328 -22.95 0.01 26.06
CA ASP A 328 -23.50 1.08 26.87
C ASP A 328 -23.26 0.87 28.38
N PRO A 329 -22.84 1.89 29.15
CA PRO A 329 -22.70 3.30 28.76
C PRO A 329 -21.41 3.70 28.02
N ALA A 330 -20.47 2.79 27.77
CA ALA A 330 -19.18 3.17 27.16
C ALA A 330 -19.26 3.45 25.66
N ASN A 331 -20.04 2.65 24.94
CA ASN A 331 -20.30 2.80 23.49
C ASN A 331 -19.01 3.06 22.69
N LYS A 332 -18.01 2.19 22.85
CA LYS A 332 -16.69 2.32 22.24
C LYS A 332 -16.10 0.95 21.89
N ILE A 333 -15.05 0.93 21.09
CA ILE A 333 -14.21 -0.26 20.88
C ILE A 333 -12.85 -0.01 21.55
N SER A 334 -12.41 -0.94 22.39
CA SER A 334 -11.10 -0.93 23.04
C SER A 334 -10.15 -1.92 22.38
N LEU A 335 -8.87 -1.60 22.40
CA LEU A 335 -7.76 -2.47 22.02
C LEU A 335 -7.11 -3.01 23.30
N VAL A 336 -7.05 -4.33 23.43
CA VAL A 336 -6.47 -5.02 24.58
C VAL A 336 -5.21 -5.78 24.16
N ASP A 337 -4.05 -5.39 24.68
CA ASP A 337 -2.77 -6.06 24.46
C ASP A 337 -2.65 -7.28 25.38
N VAL A 338 -2.73 -8.47 24.80
CA VAL A 338 -2.73 -9.73 25.56
C VAL A 338 -1.34 -10.18 25.99
N THR A 339 -0.29 -9.49 25.54
CA THR A 339 1.10 -9.77 25.93
C THR A 339 1.49 -9.09 27.25
N LYS A 340 0.63 -8.23 27.77
CA LYS A 340 0.83 -7.44 28.99
C LYS A 340 -0.24 -7.77 30.02
N THR A 341 0.12 -7.64 31.30
CA THR A 341 -0.78 -7.88 32.44
C THR A 341 -1.23 -6.58 33.14
N SER A 342 -0.76 -5.42 32.69
CA SER A 342 -1.15 -4.10 33.19
C SER A 342 -0.97 -3.05 32.09
N VAL A 343 -1.70 -1.93 32.20
CA VAL A 343 -1.66 -0.81 31.24
C VAL A 343 -1.80 -1.30 29.79
N ASN A 344 -2.73 -2.22 29.60
CA ASN A 344 -2.87 -3.02 28.38
C ASN A 344 -4.21 -2.81 27.68
N VAL A 345 -4.99 -1.82 28.10
CA VAL A 345 -6.25 -1.42 27.47
C VAL A 345 -6.13 0.01 26.97
N THR A 346 -6.39 0.23 25.69
CA THR A 346 -6.41 1.57 25.07
C THR A 346 -7.66 1.76 24.22
N PRO A 347 -8.27 2.96 24.15
CA PRO A 347 -9.35 3.23 23.21
C PRO A 347 -8.90 3.00 21.76
N PHE A 348 -9.72 2.34 20.96
CA PHE A 348 -9.50 2.13 19.52
C PHE A 348 -10.48 2.96 18.68
N ILE A 349 -11.77 2.82 18.97
CA ILE A 349 -12.84 3.68 18.46
C ILE A 349 -13.50 4.30 19.67
N SER A 350 -13.29 5.60 19.88
CA SER A 350 -13.75 6.29 21.09
C SER A 350 -15.26 6.60 21.12
N SER A 351 -15.95 6.48 19.99
CA SER A 351 -17.39 6.74 19.87
C SER A 351 -17.99 5.85 18.79
N ALA A 352 -18.62 4.76 19.21
CA ALA A 352 -19.42 3.87 18.39
C ALA A 352 -20.91 4.11 18.65
N ALA A 353 -21.77 3.71 17.71
CA ALA A 353 -23.21 3.74 17.91
C ALA A 353 -23.64 2.90 19.13
N PHE A 354 -24.80 3.24 19.70
CA PHE A 354 -25.35 2.66 20.93
C PHE A 354 -25.25 1.12 20.96
N ARG A 355 -24.62 0.59 22.01
CA ARG A 355 -24.38 -0.85 22.24
C ARG A 355 -23.66 -1.55 21.07
N PRO A 356 -22.37 -1.22 20.81
CA PRO A 356 -21.58 -1.98 19.86
C PRO A 356 -21.39 -3.43 20.33
N SER A 357 -21.66 -4.39 19.45
CA SER A 357 -21.67 -5.82 19.78
C SER A 357 -20.55 -6.57 19.09
N SER A 358 -20.24 -6.27 17.82
CA SER A 358 -19.10 -6.88 17.11
C SER A 358 -18.37 -5.90 16.21
N ILE A 359 -17.13 -6.23 15.89
CA ILE A 359 -16.29 -5.50 14.95
C ILE A 359 -15.66 -6.46 13.95
N ALA A 360 -15.81 -6.16 12.67
CA ALA A 360 -15.22 -6.90 11.56
C ALA A 360 -14.14 -6.05 10.87
N ILE A 361 -12.99 -6.64 10.63
CA ILE A 361 -11.88 -6.03 9.90
C ILE A 361 -12.10 -6.27 8.41
N ILE A 362 -12.28 -5.19 7.63
CA ILE A 362 -12.50 -5.27 6.18
C ILE A 362 -11.14 -5.28 5.47
N ASN A 363 -10.29 -4.33 5.83
CA ASN A 363 -8.88 -4.24 5.48
C ASN A 363 -8.16 -3.36 6.52
N SER A 364 -6.84 -3.24 6.42
CA SER A 364 -6.07 -2.35 7.29
C SER A 364 -6.65 -0.94 7.23
N GLY A 365 -7.10 -0.43 8.38
CA GLY A 365 -7.67 0.91 8.49
C GLY A 365 -9.17 1.02 8.18
N SER A 366 -9.85 -0.05 7.74
CA SER A 366 -11.30 -0.06 7.53
C SER A 366 -12.01 -1.16 8.32
N TYR A 367 -12.97 -0.75 9.15
CA TYR A 367 -13.66 -1.61 10.10
C TYR A 367 -15.17 -1.40 10.01
N CYS A 368 -15.95 -2.48 10.10
CA CYS A 368 -17.40 -2.39 10.30
C CYS A 368 -17.73 -2.73 11.75
N VAL A 369 -18.56 -1.93 12.40
CA VAL A 369 -19.04 -2.16 13.77
C VAL A 369 -20.54 -2.38 13.73
N CYS A 370 -21.00 -3.53 14.24
CA CYS A 370 -22.41 -3.80 14.46
C CYS A 370 -22.83 -3.27 15.83
N SER A 371 -23.84 -2.42 15.84
CA SER A 371 -24.48 -1.85 17.02
C SER A 371 -25.98 -2.14 16.97
N ASP A 372 -26.66 -2.04 18.11
CA ASP A 372 -28.06 -2.46 18.32
C ASP A 372 -28.96 -2.25 17.09
N SER A 373 -29.08 -1.02 16.59
CA SER A 373 -29.94 -0.70 15.46
C SER A 373 -29.21 -0.34 14.16
N GLU A 374 -27.88 -0.43 14.10
CA GLU A 374 -27.11 0.05 12.94
C GLU A 374 -25.75 -0.60 12.74
N ILE A 375 -25.21 -0.43 11.53
CA ILE A 375 -23.84 -0.80 11.20
C ILE A 375 -23.12 0.44 10.68
N ASP A 376 -22.01 0.77 11.32
CA ASP A 376 -21.13 1.87 10.95
C ASP A 376 -19.81 1.35 10.39
N GLN A 377 -19.30 2.03 9.37
CA GLN A 377 -17.94 1.85 8.87
C GLN A 377 -17.02 2.93 9.43
N PHE A 378 -15.95 2.49 10.09
CA PHE A 378 -14.87 3.33 10.57
C PHE A 378 -13.68 3.23 9.63
N PHE A 379 -13.16 4.40 9.28
CA PHE A 379 -11.88 4.54 8.60
C PHE A 379 -10.91 5.09 9.64
N LEU A 380 -10.11 4.21 10.22
CA LEU A 380 -9.06 4.58 11.16
C LEU A 380 -7.77 4.55 10.37
N THR A 381 -7.37 5.70 9.89
CA THR A 381 -5.98 5.89 9.49
C THR A 381 -5.14 5.73 10.77
N GLU A 382 -4.04 4.97 10.72
CA GLU A 382 -2.93 5.25 11.64
C GLU A 382 -2.64 6.76 11.54
N ASN A 383 -2.29 7.46 12.61
CA ASN A 383 -1.89 8.87 12.49
C ASN A 383 -0.73 8.97 11.48
N VAL A 384 -1.03 9.38 10.25
CA VAL A 384 -0.21 9.15 9.06
C VAL A 384 0.74 10.30 8.74
N ASN A 385 0.82 11.31 9.59
CA ASN A 385 1.27 12.61 9.11
C ASN A 385 2.74 12.66 8.66
N ASN A 386 3.58 11.65 8.89
CA ASN A 386 5.02 11.83 8.72
C ASN A 386 5.78 10.80 7.86
N TRP A 387 5.19 9.73 7.28
CA TRP A 387 6.00 8.69 6.62
C TRP A 387 5.45 8.15 5.28
N LEU A 388 4.88 9.02 4.42
CA LEU A 388 4.46 8.61 3.07
C LEU A 388 5.63 8.51 2.09
N TYR A 389 6.69 9.29 2.32
CA TYR A 389 7.96 9.18 1.59
C TYR A 389 8.85 8.13 2.26
N LYS A 390 9.27 7.12 1.49
CA LYS A 390 10.03 5.97 2.01
C LYS A 390 11.54 6.15 1.89
N GLY A 391 12.00 6.91 0.91
CA GLY A 391 13.42 7.06 0.61
C GLY A 391 13.68 7.20 -0.89
N ILE A 392 14.96 7.22 -1.25
CA ILE A 392 15.42 7.37 -2.63
C ILE A 392 16.55 6.37 -2.90
N GLY A 393 16.58 5.78 -4.10
CA GLY A 393 17.56 4.78 -4.46
C GLY A 393 17.53 3.58 -3.53
N TYR A 394 16.34 3.11 -3.14
CA TYR A 394 16.22 2.04 -2.12
C TYR A 394 17.04 2.30 -0.84
N VAL A 395 17.36 3.55 -0.53
CA VAL A 395 17.94 3.95 0.75
C VAL A 395 16.81 4.61 1.54
N PRO A 396 16.35 4.00 2.64
CA PRO A 396 15.36 4.60 3.52
C PRO A 396 15.77 6.02 3.93
N TRP A 397 14.81 6.95 4.00
CA TRP A 397 15.09 8.36 4.29
C TRP A 397 15.88 8.58 5.59
N ASN A 398 15.69 7.69 6.58
CA ASN A 398 16.38 7.74 7.88
C ASN A 398 17.82 7.20 7.84
N LEU A 399 18.23 6.59 6.73
CA LEU A 399 19.60 6.13 6.44
C LEU A 399 20.33 7.09 5.49
N ILE A 400 19.81 8.32 5.35
CA ILE A 400 20.43 9.43 4.65
C ILE A 400 20.63 10.55 5.68
N PRO A 401 21.85 10.71 6.24
CA PRO A 401 22.14 11.76 7.20
C PRO A 401 22.16 13.13 6.53
N ALA A 402 22.38 14.18 7.33
CA ALA A 402 22.36 15.58 6.87
C ALA A 402 23.38 15.90 5.76
N ASN A 403 24.40 15.05 5.56
CA ASN A 403 25.36 15.19 4.47
C ASN A 403 24.85 14.67 3.10
N GLY A 404 23.63 14.12 3.06
CA GLY A 404 22.92 13.69 1.87
C GLY A 404 23.43 12.41 1.19
N LYS A 405 24.37 11.70 1.80
CA LYS A 405 24.96 10.48 1.23
C LYS A 405 24.36 9.24 1.90
N ALA A 406 24.24 8.14 1.17
CA ALA A 406 23.70 6.90 1.70
C ALA A 406 24.61 6.30 2.78
N ASP A 407 23.99 5.74 3.83
CA ASP A 407 24.66 4.89 4.81
C ASP A 407 23.72 3.78 5.30
N THR A 408 23.75 2.63 4.64
CA THR A 408 22.96 1.44 5.07
C THR A 408 23.73 0.50 5.98
N THR A 409 25.00 0.81 6.31
CA THR A 409 25.85 -0.03 7.16
C THR A 409 25.29 -0.29 8.57
N PRO A 410 24.46 0.60 9.18
CA PRO A 410 23.79 0.29 10.44
C PRO A 410 22.71 -0.81 10.36
N GLN A 411 22.34 -1.26 9.16
CA GLN A 411 21.27 -2.25 8.93
C GLN A 411 21.80 -3.44 8.11
N PRO A 412 22.60 -4.34 8.69
CA PRO A 412 23.35 -5.36 7.94
C PRO A 412 22.48 -6.45 7.27
N LEU A 413 21.22 -6.61 7.68
CA LEU A 413 20.27 -7.54 7.06
C LEU A 413 19.44 -6.89 5.94
N TYR A 414 19.60 -5.58 5.71
CA TYR A 414 18.90 -4.89 4.63
C TYR A 414 19.44 -5.33 3.27
N PRO A 415 18.60 -5.72 2.28
CA PRO A 415 19.09 -6.29 1.03
C PRO A 415 19.92 -5.33 0.15
N PHE A 416 19.70 -4.03 0.27
CA PHE A 416 20.47 -3.02 -0.49
C PHE A 416 21.59 -2.47 0.38
N GLN A 417 22.76 -3.10 0.32
CA GLN A 417 23.94 -2.71 1.08
C GLN A 417 24.83 -1.75 0.29
N PHE A 418 24.95 -0.52 0.80
CA PHE A 418 25.85 0.50 0.29
C PHE A 418 26.88 0.89 1.35
N PRO A 419 28.15 1.12 0.94
CA PRO A 419 29.15 1.68 1.84
C PRO A 419 28.68 3.00 2.44
N LYS A 420 29.18 3.30 3.63
CA LYS A 420 28.99 4.60 4.26
C LYS A 420 29.48 5.71 3.35
N ASP A 421 28.73 6.81 3.31
CA ASP A 421 29.04 8.02 2.54
C ASP A 421 28.99 7.84 1.00
N SER A 422 28.17 6.91 0.49
CA SER A 422 27.92 6.76 -0.95
C SER A 422 27.03 7.88 -1.52
N PRO A 423 27.49 8.68 -2.50
CA PRO A 423 26.63 9.65 -3.19
C PRO A 423 25.62 9.01 -4.13
N PHE A 424 24.60 9.76 -4.51
CA PHE A 424 23.57 9.33 -5.46
C PHE A 424 23.85 9.85 -6.88
N GLY A 425 23.53 9.06 -7.90
CA GLY A 425 23.70 9.45 -9.31
C GLY A 425 22.89 8.58 -10.28
N GLY A 426 22.89 8.95 -11.55
CA GLY A 426 22.11 8.31 -12.60
C GLY A 426 20.59 8.50 -12.44
N THR A 427 19.82 7.43 -12.67
CA THR A 427 18.36 7.41 -12.50
C THR A 427 18.00 6.82 -11.14
N LEU A 428 17.32 7.60 -10.31
CA LEU A 428 17.06 7.31 -8.90
C LEU A 428 15.56 7.05 -8.65
N PRO A 429 15.16 5.87 -8.16
CA PRO A 429 13.78 5.65 -7.73
C PRO A 429 13.50 6.43 -6.43
N VAL A 430 12.53 7.32 -6.46
CA VAL A 430 11.94 7.93 -5.26
C VAL A 430 10.74 7.09 -4.86
N ASN A 431 10.73 6.58 -3.63
CA ASN A 431 9.74 5.61 -3.17
C ASN A 431 8.67 6.26 -2.28
N ILE A 432 7.41 5.93 -2.57
CA ILE A 432 6.21 6.45 -1.90
C ILE A 432 5.33 5.28 -1.48
N ASP A 433 4.77 5.34 -0.28
CA ASP A 433 3.73 4.40 0.16
C ASP A 433 2.37 4.80 -0.43
N HIS A 434 2.16 4.43 -1.70
CA HIS A 434 0.96 4.82 -2.45
C HIS A 434 -0.32 4.28 -1.81
N ARG A 435 -0.29 3.06 -1.27
CA ARG A 435 -1.47 2.46 -0.65
C ARG A 435 -1.90 3.25 0.58
N ARG A 436 -0.95 3.54 1.47
CA ARG A 436 -1.23 4.31 2.68
C ARG A 436 -1.61 5.76 2.34
N ALA A 437 -0.99 6.37 1.34
CA ALA A 437 -1.36 7.70 0.86
C ALA A 437 -2.84 7.74 0.43
N TRP A 438 -3.26 6.79 -0.40
CA TRP A 438 -4.65 6.67 -0.86
C TRP A 438 -5.63 6.50 0.30
N ASP A 439 -5.35 5.56 1.22
CA ASP A 439 -6.19 5.27 2.38
C ASP A 439 -6.31 6.50 3.33
N SER A 440 -5.39 7.45 3.20
CA SER A 440 -5.34 8.71 3.97
C SER A 440 -5.96 9.91 3.25
N GLY A 441 -6.57 9.72 2.08
CA GLY A 441 -7.17 10.79 1.28
C GLY A 441 -6.16 11.65 0.50
N VAL A 442 -4.89 11.24 0.47
CA VAL A 442 -3.86 11.81 -0.42
C VAL A 442 -3.97 11.10 -1.77
N VAL A 443 -4.18 11.88 -2.83
CA VAL A 443 -4.35 11.34 -4.19
C VAL A 443 -3.35 11.91 -5.19
N TYR A 444 -2.56 12.91 -4.77
CA TYR A 444 -1.49 13.49 -5.58
C TYR A 444 -0.23 13.72 -4.75
N TYR A 445 0.92 13.76 -5.42
CA TYR A 445 2.18 14.19 -4.82
C TYR A 445 3.06 14.97 -5.80
N LYS A 446 4.05 15.69 -5.26
CA LYS A 446 5.13 16.34 -6.01
C LYS A 446 6.46 15.90 -5.45
N VAL A 447 7.43 15.67 -6.34
CA VAL A 447 8.84 15.51 -5.97
C VAL A 447 9.56 16.79 -6.34
N LEU A 448 10.31 17.39 -5.42
CA LEU A 448 11.00 18.65 -5.59
C LEU A 448 12.49 18.49 -5.26
N ILE A 449 13.34 19.14 -6.05
CA ILE A 449 14.76 19.33 -5.75
C ILE A 449 14.97 20.84 -5.59
N ASP A 450 15.44 21.27 -4.42
CA ASP A 450 15.64 22.68 -4.06
C ASP A 450 14.39 23.54 -4.29
N GLY A 451 13.21 22.98 -3.99
CA GLY A 451 11.91 23.64 -4.20
C GLY A 451 11.42 23.64 -5.65
N ILE A 452 12.17 23.06 -6.59
CA ILE A 452 11.77 22.95 -8.00
C ILE A 452 11.13 21.59 -8.28
N ALA A 453 9.86 21.62 -8.70
CA ALA A 453 9.10 20.41 -9.01
C ALA A 453 9.69 19.64 -10.20
N ARG A 454 9.83 18.33 -10.01
CA ARG A 454 10.30 17.36 -10.99
C ARG A 454 9.16 16.89 -11.90
N ARG A 455 9.50 16.59 -13.15
CA ARG A 455 8.56 16.17 -14.22
C ARG A 455 9.06 14.95 -15.00
N ASP A 456 9.89 14.14 -14.36
CA ASP A 456 10.40 12.90 -14.90
C ASP A 456 9.24 11.94 -15.27
N THR A 457 9.41 11.13 -16.32
CA THR A 457 8.36 10.22 -16.80
C THR A 457 8.93 8.82 -16.97
N TRP A 458 8.10 7.80 -16.73
CA TRP A 458 8.51 6.40 -16.86
C TRP A 458 7.32 5.50 -17.18
N ASN A 459 7.60 4.31 -17.70
CA ASN A 459 6.60 3.27 -17.90
C ASN A 459 6.60 2.32 -16.70
N ASP A 460 5.41 1.97 -16.23
CA ASP A 460 5.22 0.91 -15.24
C ASP A 460 4.33 -0.21 -15.78
N LEU A 461 4.44 -1.39 -15.19
CA LEU A 461 3.63 -2.56 -15.53
C LEU A 461 2.49 -2.73 -14.54
N ILE A 462 1.31 -3.01 -15.06
CA ILE A 462 0.11 -3.36 -14.29
C ILE A 462 -0.30 -4.78 -14.63
N MET A 463 -0.77 -5.50 -13.61
CA MET A 463 -1.36 -6.83 -13.78
C MET A 463 -2.61 -6.74 -14.66
N ASN A 464 -2.62 -7.53 -15.73
CA ASN A 464 -3.81 -7.78 -16.51
C ASN A 464 -4.70 -8.78 -15.75
N PRO A 465 -5.90 -8.36 -15.29
CA PRO A 465 -6.78 -9.23 -14.52
C PRO A 465 -7.37 -10.38 -15.34
N VAL A 466 -7.29 -10.34 -16.67
CA VAL A 466 -7.82 -11.38 -17.56
C VAL A 466 -6.94 -12.64 -17.55
N ASN A 467 -5.62 -12.47 -17.48
CA ASN A 467 -4.67 -13.58 -17.58
C ASN A 467 -3.70 -13.69 -16.41
N GLY A 468 -3.73 -12.76 -15.45
CA GLY A 468 -2.89 -12.77 -14.25
C GLY A 468 -1.42 -12.42 -14.50
N ARG A 469 -1.09 -11.74 -15.61
CA ARG A 469 0.29 -11.37 -15.97
C ARG A 469 0.51 -9.86 -15.90
N TYR A 470 1.72 -9.43 -15.55
CA TYR A 470 2.13 -8.03 -15.63
C TYR A 470 2.50 -7.67 -17.07
N GLU A 471 1.60 -7.00 -17.78
CA GLU A 471 1.79 -6.68 -19.21
C GLU A 471 1.12 -5.38 -19.69
N ILE A 472 0.25 -4.78 -18.87
CA ILE A 472 -0.35 -3.48 -19.21
C ILE A 472 0.69 -2.39 -18.90
N ILE A 473 1.19 -1.72 -19.94
CA ILE A 473 2.13 -0.61 -19.79
C ILE A 473 1.36 0.68 -19.53
N GLU A 474 1.66 1.35 -18.41
CA GLU A 474 1.12 2.66 -18.07
C GLU A 474 2.24 3.69 -17.99
N LEU A 475 2.10 4.79 -18.75
CA LEU A 475 3.00 5.93 -18.66
C LEU A 475 2.68 6.76 -17.42
N GLN A 476 3.59 6.74 -16.46
CA GLN A 476 3.57 7.62 -15.29
C GLN A 476 4.19 8.97 -15.64
N LYS A 477 3.46 10.04 -15.34
CA LYS A 477 3.86 11.43 -15.60
C LYS A 477 3.10 12.39 -14.70
N THR A 478 3.64 13.60 -14.54
CA THR A 478 2.89 14.68 -13.90
C THR A 478 1.76 15.19 -14.77
N ASP A 479 0.74 15.77 -14.14
CA ASP A 479 -0.18 16.69 -14.81
C ASP A 479 0.52 18.00 -15.23
N THR A 480 -0.24 18.92 -15.83
CA THR A 480 0.28 20.24 -16.25
C THR A 480 0.82 21.07 -15.07
N ASN A 481 0.27 20.89 -13.87
CA ASN A 481 0.65 21.59 -12.64
C ASN A 481 1.78 20.90 -11.86
N GLY A 482 2.31 19.79 -12.37
CA GLY A 482 3.44 19.07 -11.78
C GLY A 482 3.05 18.00 -10.75
N TYR A 483 1.79 17.63 -10.62
CA TYR A 483 1.32 16.58 -9.71
C TYR A 483 1.41 15.21 -10.34
N TYR A 484 2.05 14.26 -9.66
CA TYR A 484 1.91 12.85 -9.96
C TYR A 484 0.67 12.29 -9.25
N PRO A 485 -0.07 11.37 -9.87
CA PRO A 485 -1.15 10.65 -9.20
C PRO A 485 -0.59 9.60 -8.24
N VAL A 486 -1.21 9.45 -7.08
CA VAL A 486 -1.04 8.26 -6.23
C VAL A 486 -1.62 7.05 -6.97
N HIS A 487 -0.95 5.89 -6.88
CA HIS A 487 -1.41 4.66 -7.51
C HIS A 487 -2.82 4.30 -7.05
N ASN A 488 -3.70 4.03 -8.02
CA ASN A 488 -5.07 3.63 -7.74
C ASN A 488 -5.08 2.19 -7.18
N PRO A 489 -5.59 1.95 -5.96
CA PRO A 489 -5.60 0.62 -5.34
C PRO A 489 -6.49 -0.41 -6.06
N ALA A 490 -7.34 0.03 -7.01
CA ALA A 490 -8.07 -0.88 -7.88
C ALA A 490 -7.19 -1.55 -8.95
N LYS A 491 -5.96 -1.07 -9.15
CA LYS A 491 -4.95 -1.63 -10.06
C LYS A 491 -3.84 -2.29 -9.25
N VAL A 492 -3.24 -3.35 -9.81
CA VAL A 492 -2.08 -4.03 -9.19
C VAL A 492 -0.84 -3.66 -10.00
N TYR A 493 -0.07 -2.70 -9.48
CA TYR A 493 1.19 -2.25 -10.04
C TYR A 493 2.30 -3.25 -9.73
N TYR A 494 3.24 -3.44 -10.65
CA TYR A 494 4.45 -4.24 -10.40
C TYR A 494 5.37 -3.52 -9.42
N ASN A 495 5.62 -2.24 -9.65
CA ASN A 495 6.42 -1.39 -8.75
C ASN A 495 5.50 -0.64 -7.79
N THR A 496 5.00 -1.32 -6.76
CA THR A 496 3.97 -0.77 -5.85
C THR A 496 4.35 0.56 -5.19
N ASP A 497 5.64 0.77 -4.94
CA ASP A 497 6.17 1.91 -4.19
C ASP A 497 6.88 2.95 -5.06
N LEU A 498 7.01 2.74 -6.38
CA LEU A 498 7.74 3.68 -7.23
C LEU A 498 6.92 4.95 -7.44
N GLY A 499 7.43 6.08 -6.98
CA GLY A 499 6.77 7.39 -7.11
C GLY A 499 7.46 8.33 -8.11
N CYS A 500 8.74 8.15 -8.40
CA CYS A 500 9.42 8.91 -9.45
C CYS A 500 10.70 8.18 -9.86
N LEU A 501 11.01 8.13 -11.16
CA LEU A 501 12.35 7.82 -11.64
C LEU A 501 13.10 9.14 -11.87
N LEU A 502 13.65 9.70 -10.80
CA LEU A 502 14.36 10.97 -10.82
C LEU A 502 15.62 10.84 -11.69
N ASN A 503 15.67 11.58 -12.79
CA ASN A 503 16.89 11.66 -13.59
C ASN A 503 17.84 12.72 -13.01
N SER A 504 18.89 12.27 -12.31
CA SER A 504 19.87 13.17 -11.70
C SER A 504 20.87 13.78 -12.70
N THR A 505 20.94 13.28 -13.94
CA THR A 505 21.89 13.77 -14.95
C THR A 505 21.38 14.98 -15.72
N SER A 506 20.13 15.43 -15.45
CA SER A 506 19.49 16.52 -16.18
C SER A 506 18.86 17.55 -15.23
N GLY A 507 19.42 18.76 -15.25
CA GLY A 507 18.91 19.89 -14.47
C GLY A 507 19.17 19.79 -12.96
N ILE A 508 20.11 18.93 -12.53
CA ILE A 508 20.57 18.79 -11.14
C ILE A 508 22.11 18.81 -11.16
N THR A 509 22.72 19.63 -10.32
CA THR A 509 24.18 19.81 -10.27
C THR A 509 24.84 18.77 -9.36
N ASN A 510 26.18 18.66 -9.41
CA ASN A 510 26.92 17.76 -8.53
C ASN A 510 27.16 18.44 -7.17
N ALA A 511 26.18 18.39 -6.27
CA ALA A 511 26.23 19.03 -4.97
C ALA A 511 25.26 18.40 -3.96
N LEU A 512 25.23 18.97 -2.76
CA LEU A 512 24.18 18.71 -1.77
C LEU A 512 22.92 19.48 -2.15
N HIS A 513 21.79 18.79 -2.19
CA HIS A 513 20.47 19.31 -2.52
C HIS A 513 19.45 19.02 -1.41
N ALA A 514 18.34 19.76 -1.40
CA ALA A 514 17.16 19.44 -0.62
C ALA A 514 16.16 18.65 -1.49
N LEU A 515 15.93 17.37 -1.15
CA LEU A 515 14.85 16.58 -1.72
C LEU A 515 13.61 16.73 -0.84
N THR A 516 12.51 17.17 -1.43
CA THR A 516 11.21 17.29 -0.76
C THR A 516 10.14 16.54 -1.55
N VAL A 517 9.27 15.82 -0.84
CA VAL A 517 8.06 15.21 -1.38
C VAL A 517 6.86 15.82 -0.67
N GLU A 518 5.97 16.43 -1.45
CA GLU A 518 4.74 17.05 -0.95
C GLU A 518 3.53 16.22 -1.36
N PHE A 519 2.58 16.06 -0.46
CA PHE A 519 1.40 15.20 -0.61
C PHE A 519 0.13 16.02 -0.54
N TYR A 520 -0.80 15.75 -1.47
CA TYR A 520 -1.96 16.59 -1.72
C TYR A 520 -3.25 15.78 -1.78
N ASN A 521 -4.35 16.38 -1.32
CA ASN A 521 -5.68 15.80 -1.46
C ASN A 521 -6.26 16.07 -2.86
N SER A 522 -7.50 15.62 -3.10
CA SER A 522 -8.17 15.76 -4.40
C SER A 522 -8.45 17.20 -4.83
N ALA A 523 -8.41 18.15 -3.88
CA ALA A 523 -8.55 19.58 -4.16
C ALA A 523 -7.19 20.27 -4.38
N HIS A 524 -6.10 19.50 -4.49
CA HIS A 524 -4.72 19.99 -4.56
C HIS A 524 -4.31 20.85 -3.34
N VAL A 525 -4.92 20.61 -2.18
CA VAL A 525 -4.48 21.22 -0.92
C VAL A 525 -3.39 20.35 -0.32
N LEU A 526 -2.28 20.97 0.08
CA LEU A 526 -1.16 20.29 0.74
C LEU A 526 -1.66 19.66 2.05
N VAL A 527 -1.44 18.36 2.19
CA VAL A 527 -1.79 17.56 3.37
C VAL A 527 -0.56 17.34 4.25
N SER A 528 0.56 16.98 3.64
CA SER A 528 1.84 16.75 4.33
C SER A 528 3.02 16.96 3.40
N SER A 529 4.21 17.10 3.98
CA SER A 529 5.48 17.27 3.29
C SER A 529 6.57 16.57 4.07
N MET A 530 7.51 15.93 3.36
CA MET A 530 8.67 15.26 3.95
C MET A 530 9.88 15.38 3.03
N GLY A 531 11.09 15.33 3.57
CA GLY A 531 12.30 15.39 2.75
C GLY A 531 13.54 14.94 3.49
N ASN A 532 14.65 14.88 2.76
CA ASN A 532 15.99 14.68 3.28
C ASN A 532 17.01 15.42 2.41
N ALA A 533 18.23 15.56 2.94
CA ALA A 533 19.35 16.03 2.13
C ALA A 533 19.71 14.95 1.09
N LEU A 534 20.09 15.36 -0.12
CA LEU A 534 20.46 14.46 -1.22
C LEU A 534 21.76 14.95 -1.86
N TYR A 535 22.84 14.18 -1.73
CA TYR A 535 24.11 14.50 -2.38
C TYR A 535 24.17 13.81 -3.74
N VAL A 536 24.11 14.62 -4.81
CA VAL A 536 24.17 14.13 -6.18
C VAL A 536 25.61 14.24 -6.70
N ASN A 537 26.12 13.16 -7.31
CA ASN A 537 27.37 13.17 -8.05
C ASN A 537 27.30 12.24 -9.27
N ASN A 538 27.50 12.80 -10.46
CA ASN A 538 27.51 12.12 -11.76
C ASN A 538 28.87 12.31 -12.48
N GLN A 539 29.94 12.54 -11.73
CA GLN A 539 31.28 12.80 -12.27
C GLN A 539 32.04 11.49 -12.51
N GLN A 540 32.88 11.46 -13.55
CA GLN A 540 33.71 10.30 -13.86
C GLN A 540 35.00 10.27 -13.03
N CYS A 541 35.46 9.06 -12.73
CA CYS A 541 36.82 8.82 -12.28
C CYS A 541 37.82 9.02 -13.43
N THR A 542 39.09 9.11 -13.09
CA THR A 542 40.22 9.11 -14.04
C THR A 542 41.27 8.11 -13.58
N ALA A 543 41.85 7.40 -14.53
CA ALA A 543 42.97 6.49 -14.35
C ALA A 543 44.07 6.86 -15.35
N SER A 544 45.31 7.03 -14.87
CA SER A 544 46.48 7.31 -15.70
C SER A 544 47.62 6.39 -15.31
N ILE A 545 48.34 5.87 -16.30
CA ILE A 545 49.59 5.12 -16.14
C ILE A 545 50.57 5.70 -17.16
N ASP A 546 51.75 6.09 -16.71
CA ASP A 546 52.81 6.57 -17.59
C ASP A 546 53.58 5.39 -18.18
N MET A 547 54.29 5.61 -19.29
CA MET A 547 55.20 4.57 -19.79
C MET A 547 56.31 4.30 -18.75
N PRO A 548 56.61 3.02 -18.43
CA PRO A 548 57.67 2.63 -17.50
C PRO A 548 58.99 3.33 -17.77
N LEU A 549 59.67 3.78 -16.71
CA LEU A 549 60.90 4.54 -16.79
C LEU A 549 62.08 3.73 -16.22
N LEU A 550 63.20 3.69 -16.93
CA LEU A 550 64.49 3.16 -16.45
C LEU A 550 65.60 4.10 -16.91
N ASP A 551 66.45 4.54 -15.98
CA ASP A 551 67.58 5.46 -16.26
C ASP A 551 67.18 6.75 -16.99
N GLY A 552 65.98 7.28 -16.72
CA GLY A 552 65.45 8.47 -17.39
C GLY A 552 64.93 8.24 -18.81
N LEU A 553 64.89 6.98 -19.28
CA LEU A 553 64.33 6.59 -20.56
C LEU A 553 63.02 5.82 -20.37
N HIS A 554 61.99 6.21 -21.12
CA HIS A 554 60.73 5.49 -21.14
C HIS A 554 60.83 4.24 -22.01
N ALA A 555 60.01 3.23 -21.70
CA ALA A 555 59.73 2.14 -22.61
C ALA A 555 59.23 2.71 -23.95
N ASP A 556 59.63 2.08 -25.05
CA ASP A 556 59.19 2.51 -26.38
C ASP A 556 57.65 2.43 -26.45
N PRO A 557 56.94 3.53 -26.77
CA PRO A 557 55.48 3.55 -26.73
C PRO A 557 54.80 2.68 -27.80
N ASN A 558 55.52 2.28 -28.86
CA ASN A 558 54.97 1.47 -29.94
C ASN A 558 55.19 -0.03 -29.71
N CYS A 559 56.32 -0.41 -29.11
CA CYS A 559 56.71 -1.81 -28.95
C CYS A 559 56.87 -2.26 -27.49
N GLY A 560 56.73 -1.35 -26.52
CA GLY A 560 56.80 -1.62 -25.08
C GLY A 560 58.19 -2.05 -24.61
N TYR A 561 59.22 -1.96 -25.45
CA TYR A 561 60.56 -2.42 -25.09
C TYR A 561 61.26 -1.40 -24.18
N LEU A 562 61.73 -1.88 -23.03
CA LEU A 562 62.53 -1.12 -22.08
C LEU A 562 63.88 -1.81 -21.92
N LYS A 563 64.91 -1.17 -22.49
CA LYS A 563 66.27 -1.70 -22.48
C LYS A 563 66.93 -1.50 -21.13
N TYR A 564 67.51 -2.56 -20.56
CA TYR A 564 68.36 -2.45 -19.36
C TYR A 564 69.81 -2.85 -19.66
N VAL A 565 70.77 -2.19 -19.02
CA VAL A 565 72.20 -2.54 -19.10
C VAL A 565 72.76 -3.06 -17.77
N ASP A 566 72.09 -2.73 -16.66
CA ASP A 566 72.43 -3.16 -15.30
C ASP A 566 71.15 -3.58 -14.57
N THR A 567 71.19 -4.76 -13.93
CA THR A 567 70.04 -5.29 -13.20
C THR A 567 69.80 -4.63 -11.83
N THR A 568 70.72 -3.78 -11.38
CA THR A 568 70.63 -3.03 -10.12
C THR A 568 69.92 -1.69 -10.27
N HIS A 569 69.73 -1.22 -11.51
CA HIS A 569 69.01 0.02 -11.80
C HIS A 569 67.50 -0.13 -11.58
N ASN A 570 66.85 0.95 -11.17
CA ASN A 570 65.44 0.96 -10.81
C ASN A 570 64.55 1.22 -12.02
N VAL A 571 63.54 0.38 -12.17
CA VAL A 571 62.37 0.65 -13.02
C VAL A 571 61.33 1.35 -12.15
N THR A 572 60.83 2.48 -12.63
CA THR A 572 59.73 3.23 -12.02
C THR A 572 58.46 3.03 -12.84
N LEU A 573 57.42 2.53 -12.19
CA LEU A 573 56.07 2.47 -12.73
C LEU A 573 55.23 3.55 -12.06
N HIS A 574 54.90 4.62 -12.80
CA HIS A 574 54.15 5.76 -12.29
C HIS A 574 52.68 5.67 -12.71
N TRP A 575 51.78 5.88 -11.76
CA TRP A 575 50.35 5.93 -12.04
C TRP A 575 49.60 6.89 -11.11
N ALA A 576 48.43 7.32 -11.58
CA ALA A 576 47.54 8.21 -10.85
C ALA A 576 46.07 7.78 -10.98
N ALA A 577 45.38 7.73 -9.85
CA ALA A 577 43.94 7.55 -9.76
C ALA A 577 43.30 8.85 -9.26
N SER A 578 42.18 9.29 -9.83
CA SER A 578 41.47 10.46 -9.31
C SER A 578 39.97 10.44 -9.54
N HIS A 579 39.27 11.25 -8.75
CA HIS A 579 37.85 11.56 -8.89
C HIS A 579 37.67 13.01 -8.39
N PRO A 580 36.90 13.88 -9.07
CA PRO A 580 36.86 15.32 -8.76
C PRO A 580 36.54 15.68 -7.30
N GLN A 581 35.78 14.82 -6.61
CA GLN A 581 35.40 14.99 -5.19
C GLN A 581 35.80 13.79 -4.30
N GLY A 582 36.67 12.90 -4.80
CA GLY A 582 37.17 11.75 -4.01
C GLY A 582 36.23 10.54 -3.88
N PHE A 583 35.05 10.54 -4.52
CA PHE A 583 34.10 9.42 -4.54
C PHE A 583 34.53 8.27 -5.46
N GLY A 584 35.72 7.73 -5.21
CA GLY A 584 36.24 6.56 -5.91
C GLY A 584 37.16 5.72 -5.04
N THR A 585 37.30 4.47 -5.42
CA THR A 585 38.28 3.51 -4.90
C THR A 585 39.16 3.07 -6.05
N TYR A 586 40.42 2.74 -5.80
CA TYR A 586 41.36 2.31 -6.84
C TYR A 586 41.96 0.95 -6.51
N SER A 587 42.32 0.22 -7.57
CA SER A 587 43.10 -1.01 -7.53
C SER A 587 44.13 -0.99 -8.67
N PHE A 588 45.40 -1.16 -8.32
CA PHE A 588 46.51 -1.27 -9.25
C PHE A 588 47.17 -2.64 -9.11
N VAL A 589 47.55 -3.24 -10.24
CA VAL A 589 48.28 -4.50 -10.28
C VAL A 589 49.25 -4.54 -11.46
N VAL A 590 50.40 -5.18 -11.26
CA VAL A 590 51.34 -5.54 -12.32
C VAL A 590 51.26 -7.05 -12.54
N ILE A 591 51.07 -7.46 -13.78
CA ILE A 591 51.09 -8.85 -14.23
C ILE A 591 52.43 -9.08 -14.91
N LYS A 592 53.16 -10.13 -14.53
CA LYS A 592 54.38 -10.61 -15.18
C LYS A 592 54.09 -11.94 -15.89
N GLY A 593 54.13 -11.93 -17.22
CA GLY A 593 53.68 -13.06 -18.03
C GLY A 593 52.23 -13.41 -17.73
N ALA A 594 51.99 -14.49 -16.97
CA ALA A 594 50.66 -14.96 -16.59
C ALA A 594 50.35 -14.79 -15.08
N TYR A 595 51.25 -14.20 -14.28
CA TYR A 595 51.13 -14.14 -12.83
C TYR A 595 51.22 -12.70 -12.31
N THR A 596 50.51 -12.39 -11.23
CA THR A 596 50.69 -11.12 -10.52
C THR A 596 52.12 -11.00 -9.98
N LEU A 597 52.75 -9.84 -10.18
CA LEU A 597 54.04 -9.53 -9.59
C LEU A 597 53.88 -9.34 -8.08
N ALA A 598 54.66 -10.06 -7.29
CA ALA A 598 54.57 -9.99 -5.84
C ALA A 598 54.77 -8.55 -5.35
N GLY A 599 53.92 -8.10 -4.41
CA GLY A 599 54.00 -6.75 -3.83
C GLY A 599 53.49 -5.61 -4.72
N SER A 600 53.04 -5.86 -5.95
CA SER A 600 52.54 -4.81 -6.85
C SER A 600 51.06 -4.43 -6.63
N ASN A 601 50.33 -5.18 -5.79
CA ASN A 601 48.90 -4.97 -5.59
C ASN A 601 48.68 -3.80 -4.62
N VAL A 602 48.12 -2.70 -5.12
CA VAL A 602 47.86 -1.49 -4.34
C VAL A 602 46.40 -1.12 -4.49
N ASN A 603 45.65 -1.09 -3.37
CA ASN A 603 44.25 -0.69 -3.34
C ASN A 603 44.03 0.41 -2.31
N GLY A 604 43.01 1.24 -2.53
CA GLY A 604 42.66 2.28 -1.58
C GLY A 604 41.39 3.05 -1.94
N SER A 605 41.10 4.04 -1.09
CA SER A 605 40.03 5.03 -1.29
C SER A 605 40.65 6.36 -1.68
N LEU A 606 39.99 7.09 -2.58
CA LEU A 606 40.37 8.47 -2.87
C LEU A 606 39.91 9.38 -1.74
N PHE A 607 38.71 9.22 -1.19
CA PHE A 607 38.19 10.10 -0.12
C PHE A 607 39.02 10.02 1.18
N PRO A 608 39.37 11.16 1.83
CA PRO A 608 38.98 12.54 1.50
C PRO A 608 39.86 13.26 0.47
N ALA A 609 40.92 12.61 -0.05
CA ALA A 609 41.68 13.13 -1.18
C ALA A 609 40.87 13.04 -2.50
N THR A 610 41.31 13.76 -3.52
CA THR A 610 40.71 13.70 -4.86
C THR A 610 41.59 12.98 -5.87
N THR A 611 42.88 12.81 -5.55
CA THR A 611 43.88 12.16 -6.39
C THR A 611 44.81 11.34 -5.50
N PHE A 612 45.21 10.18 -5.99
CA PHE A 612 46.30 9.37 -5.44
C PHE A 612 47.31 9.13 -6.55
N VAL A 613 48.59 9.37 -6.25
CA VAL A 613 49.72 9.20 -7.18
C VAL A 613 50.72 8.28 -6.51
N PHE A 614 51.27 7.34 -7.25
CA PHE A 614 52.20 6.36 -6.70
C PHE A 614 53.26 5.93 -7.71
N ASP A 615 54.49 5.83 -7.22
CA ASP A 615 55.62 5.26 -7.94
C ASP A 615 55.93 3.87 -7.38
N PHE A 616 55.71 2.83 -8.17
CA PHE A 616 56.19 1.49 -7.84
C PHE A 616 57.62 1.33 -8.38
N ILE A 617 58.60 1.52 -7.49
CA ILE A 617 60.02 1.56 -7.82
C ILE A 617 60.70 0.29 -7.31
N ASN A 618 61.27 -0.49 -8.22
CA ASN A 618 62.06 -1.67 -7.88
C ASN A 618 63.20 -1.89 -8.89
N PRO A 619 64.30 -2.57 -8.50
CA PRO A 619 65.39 -2.84 -9.42
C PRO A 619 64.96 -3.81 -10.53
N VAL A 620 65.61 -3.74 -11.69
CA VAL A 620 65.38 -4.68 -12.82
C VAL A 620 65.46 -6.14 -12.36
N SER A 621 66.39 -6.47 -11.44
CA SER A 621 66.52 -7.81 -10.83
C SER A 621 65.25 -8.27 -10.11
N PHE A 622 64.51 -7.38 -9.45
CA PHE A 622 63.22 -7.70 -8.83
C PHE A 622 62.17 -8.04 -9.88
N PHE A 623 62.06 -7.22 -10.93
CA PHE A 623 61.12 -7.46 -12.02
C PHE A 623 61.45 -8.76 -12.77
N LEU A 624 62.72 -9.02 -13.08
CA LEU A 624 63.17 -10.25 -13.75
C LEU A 624 62.98 -11.49 -12.89
N GLY A 625 63.23 -11.44 -11.57
CA GLY A 625 63.12 -12.60 -10.69
C GLY A 625 63.87 -13.82 -11.25
N SER A 626 63.15 -14.92 -11.52
CA SER A 626 63.71 -16.15 -12.12
C SER A 626 63.84 -16.12 -13.65
N CYS A 627 63.36 -15.06 -14.34
CA CYS A 627 63.48 -14.93 -15.78
C CYS A 627 64.93 -14.56 -16.15
N PRO A 628 65.60 -15.31 -17.04
CA PRO A 628 67.06 -15.20 -17.20
C PRO A 628 67.52 -13.87 -17.80
N LYS A 629 66.75 -13.28 -18.73
CA LYS A 629 67.10 -12.01 -19.41
C LYS A 629 65.90 -11.19 -19.90
N VAL A 630 64.74 -11.82 -20.08
CA VAL A 630 63.58 -11.19 -20.69
C VAL A 630 62.34 -11.50 -19.89
N ALA A 631 61.54 -10.48 -19.58
CA ALA A 631 60.22 -10.65 -18.97
C ALA A 631 59.25 -9.60 -19.53
N ALA A 632 58.02 -10.03 -19.78
CA ALA A 632 56.93 -9.17 -20.24
C ALA A 632 55.97 -8.87 -19.09
N PHE A 633 55.43 -7.66 -19.08
CA PHE A 633 54.61 -7.12 -18.02
C PHE A 633 53.39 -6.40 -18.58
N ALA A 634 52.31 -6.38 -17.81
CA ALA A 634 51.15 -5.54 -18.03
C ALA A 634 50.72 -4.89 -16.72
N GLU A 635 50.58 -3.59 -16.73
CA GLU A 635 50.04 -2.77 -15.66
C GLU A 635 48.55 -2.57 -15.89
N TYR A 636 47.77 -2.67 -14.82
CA TYR A 636 46.34 -2.40 -14.86
C TYR A 636 45.92 -1.58 -13.65
N LEU A 637 45.39 -0.38 -13.92
CA LEU A 637 44.78 0.49 -12.93
C LEU A 637 43.28 0.54 -13.20
N TYR A 638 42.48 0.31 -12.17
CA TYR A 638 41.04 0.47 -12.20
C TYR A 638 40.60 1.38 -11.06
N VAL A 639 39.78 2.38 -11.37
CA VAL A 639 39.24 3.35 -10.43
C VAL A 639 37.72 3.26 -10.48
N ALA A 640 37.13 2.70 -9.44
CA ALA A 640 35.70 2.47 -9.32
C ALA A 640 35.02 3.60 -8.54
N THR A 641 33.96 4.19 -9.08
CA THR A 641 33.15 5.18 -8.38
C THR A 641 32.47 4.58 -7.15
N THR A 642 32.20 5.39 -6.13
CA THR A 642 31.34 5.00 -4.99
C THR A 642 29.89 5.45 -5.16
N VAL A 643 29.56 6.09 -6.29
CA VAL A 643 28.22 6.58 -6.63
C VAL A 643 27.24 5.42 -6.85
N ILE A 644 26.04 5.55 -6.31
CA ILE A 644 24.96 4.56 -6.40
C ILE A 644 23.70 5.15 -7.01
N ASN A 645 22.84 4.31 -7.58
CA ASN A 645 21.47 4.68 -7.92
C ASN A 645 20.42 3.93 -7.09
N GLY A 646 20.86 3.10 -6.15
CA GLY A 646 20.00 2.25 -5.33
C GLY A 646 19.75 0.84 -5.85
N VAL A 647 19.95 0.59 -7.13
CA VAL A 647 19.97 -0.77 -7.68
C VAL A 647 21.40 -1.30 -7.72
N GLY A 648 22.37 -0.42 -7.93
CA GLY A 648 23.79 -0.76 -7.86
C GLY A 648 24.71 0.45 -7.96
N ARG A 649 26.02 0.15 -7.92
CA ARG A 649 27.10 1.11 -8.19
C ARG A 649 27.05 1.56 -9.65
N GLN A 650 27.30 2.84 -9.89
CA GLN A 650 27.22 3.46 -11.21
C GLN A 650 28.51 3.28 -12.01
N SER A 651 28.78 2.05 -12.47
CA SER A 651 30.06 1.69 -13.12
C SER A 651 30.36 2.46 -14.41
N GLN A 652 29.38 3.14 -15.00
CA GLN A 652 29.60 4.07 -16.11
C GLN A 652 30.47 5.29 -15.73
N TYR A 653 30.70 5.52 -14.43
CA TYR A 653 31.60 6.55 -13.90
C TYR A 653 32.97 6.01 -13.48
N ASP A 654 33.23 4.72 -13.68
CA ASP A 654 34.54 4.13 -13.44
C ASP A 654 35.54 4.54 -14.53
N ALA A 655 36.83 4.41 -14.25
CA ALA A 655 37.90 4.59 -15.22
C ALA A 655 38.95 3.48 -15.10
N SER A 656 39.65 3.20 -16.20
CA SER A 656 40.75 2.24 -16.21
C SER A 656 41.85 2.67 -17.17
N ALA A 657 43.09 2.31 -16.84
CA ALA A 657 44.24 2.47 -17.70
C ALA A 657 45.08 1.18 -17.69
N SER A 658 45.77 0.91 -18.79
CA SER A 658 46.66 -0.25 -18.90
C SER A 658 47.85 0.08 -19.79
N VAL A 659 49.04 -0.35 -19.37
CA VAL A 659 50.27 -0.25 -20.15
C VAL A 659 50.96 -1.61 -20.15
N ALA A 660 51.54 -2.01 -21.28
CA ALA A 660 52.33 -3.23 -21.37
C ALA A 660 53.77 -2.89 -21.74
N PHE A 661 54.73 -3.61 -21.16
CA PHE A 661 56.14 -3.43 -21.47
C PHE A 661 56.92 -4.74 -21.34
N CYS A 662 58.13 -4.77 -21.91
CA CYS A 662 59.06 -5.88 -21.83
C CYS A 662 60.43 -5.34 -21.41
N LEU A 663 61.01 -5.92 -20.36
CA LEU A 663 62.40 -5.71 -19.99
C LEU A 663 63.28 -6.70 -20.73
N ALA A 664 64.28 -6.19 -21.46
CA ALA A 664 65.28 -7.01 -22.14
C ALA A 664 66.60 -6.21 -22.29
N PRO A 665 67.76 -6.89 -22.38
CA PRO A 665 69.07 -6.24 -22.47
C PRO A 665 69.36 -5.56 -23.81
#